data_AF-A0A8C6J342-F1
#
_entry.id   AF-A0A8C6J342-F1
#
_cell.length_a   1.000
_cell.length_b   1.000
_cell.length_c   1.000
_cell.angle_alpha   90.00
_cell.angle_beta   90.00
_cell.angle_gamma   90.00
#
_symmetry.space_group_name_H-M   'P 1'
#
loop_
_entity.id
_entity.type
_entity.pdbx_description
1 polymer ?
#
loop_
_entity_poly.entity_id
_entity_poly.type
_entity_poly.pdbx_seq_one_letter_code
_entity_poly.pdbx_strand_id
1 'polypeptide(L)'
;EMETDSIMVMENTTSTYVLMERKTHVKINRKQVMLAKLRKSCSCTPQKLKIFLMDFLPVLRWLPKYKCKEYIWGDVMSGLVIGIILVPQAIAYSLLAGLKPIYSLYTSFFANIIYFLMGTSRHVSVGIFSLISLMVGQVVDRELLLAGFDLNDDASPALGDVSLLNDTQSNTTAFNLTIAGMNAECGKECYAIGIATALTFVAGVYQVLMGIFRLGFISMYLSEAVLDGFATGASLTILTAQVKYLIGIKIPRSQGHGMLVITWINILRNISQANICDVITSAICILVLVTAKELGDRYKHKLKFPLPTELVVIVVATLVSHYGKLNEVYASSVSGAIPTGFIPPKVPPFNLMLRVAVDALPLAIVSFVFTVSLSEMCAKKYAYSIKANQEMFAVGFCNIIPSFFHSFATSAALAKTLVKTSTGCQTQVSGVISAMVVLLVLLFLAPLFYSLQKCVLACIIIVSLRGALRKFRDVPSRYHMNKVDTFVWIVTMFASALISTEIGLLVGIVFSLLCVIVRTQRPRTALLGQIQDTNFYEDDLEYENLSSVPKVKIFRFEAPLYYANKDYFLKSLYRLTNLDPNLEVARRKKYEKKEKQHLKKGDHTTANGLGIGETTLQLVTKQTDFQALVVDCSSILFLDTTGVNTLKEILKDYKVLNISVLLACCNPSVIDSLKRGGYFGKDFGNMQEMLFYSIHNAVQFAKDQKCAPEQLPLVEYK
;
A
#
# COMPACT_ATOMS: atom_id res chain seq x y z
N GLU A 1 35.84 38.58 -21.52
CA GLU A 1 36.11 38.34 -22.95
C GLU A 1 36.03 36.84 -23.21
N MET A 2 35.19 36.47 -24.19
CA MET A 2 35.12 35.22 -24.94
C MET A 2 35.48 33.88 -24.27
N GLU A 3 34.44 33.11 -23.92
CA GLU A 3 34.42 31.65 -24.12
C GLU A 3 33.24 31.36 -25.06
N THR A 4 33.49 31.53 -26.36
CA THR A 4 32.53 31.21 -27.44
C THR A 4 32.56 29.71 -27.71
N ASP A 5 31.42 29.08 -27.47
CA ASP A 5 30.79 28.04 -28.27
C ASP A 5 31.71 26.97 -28.87
N SER A 6 31.87 25.89 -28.12
CA SER A 6 32.18 24.58 -28.68
C SER A 6 30.96 24.08 -29.48
N ILE A 7 30.79 24.59 -30.69
CA ILE A 7 29.80 24.08 -31.64
C ILE A 7 30.16 22.61 -31.92
N MET A 8 29.30 21.68 -31.51
CA MET A 8 29.37 20.27 -31.91
C MET A 8 29.11 20.17 -33.42
N VAL A 9 30.14 20.40 -34.22
CA VAL A 9 30.14 20.05 -35.65
C VAL A 9 30.37 18.55 -35.73
N MET A 10 29.28 17.77 -35.73
CA MET A 10 29.35 16.41 -36.25
C MET A 10 29.45 16.52 -37.77
N GLU A 11 30.66 16.35 -38.30
CA GLU A 11 30.92 16.29 -39.74
C GLU A 11 30.02 15.23 -40.39
N ASN A 12 29.41 15.65 -41.50
CA ASN A 12 28.44 14.90 -42.30
C ASN A 12 29.20 13.84 -43.13
N THR A 13 29.70 12.79 -42.49
CA THR A 13 30.31 11.65 -43.19
C THR A 13 29.22 10.79 -43.83
N THR A 14 29.13 10.89 -45.16
CA THR A 14 28.69 9.86 -46.12
C THR A 14 27.95 8.64 -45.56
N SER A 15 26.66 8.52 -45.95
CA SER A 15 25.72 7.43 -45.68
C SER A 15 26.36 6.04 -45.57
N THR A 16 26.72 5.66 -44.36
CA THR A 16 26.86 4.26 -43.94
C THR A 16 26.09 4.14 -42.64
N TYR A 17 24.95 3.46 -42.66
CA TYR A 17 24.15 3.20 -41.48
C TYR A 17 25.02 2.43 -40.46
N VAL A 18 25.57 3.14 -39.47
CA VAL A 18 26.50 2.55 -38.49
C VAL A 18 25.75 1.48 -37.69
N LEU A 19 26.08 0.23 -37.95
CA LEU A 19 25.45 -0.92 -37.35
C LEU A 19 26.13 -1.22 -36.01
N MET A 20 25.49 -0.88 -34.90
CA MET A 20 25.97 -1.32 -33.59
C MET A 20 25.70 -2.81 -33.40
N GLU A 21 26.73 -3.66 -33.46
CA GLU A 21 26.58 -5.05 -33.07
C GLU A 21 26.40 -5.18 -31.56
N ARG A 22 25.33 -5.88 -31.16
CA ARG A 22 25.08 -6.13 -29.74
C ARG A 22 26.09 -7.13 -29.21
N LYS A 23 26.81 -6.77 -28.16
CA LYS A 23 27.60 -7.75 -27.38
C LYS A 23 26.70 -8.87 -26.90
N THR A 24 26.97 -10.10 -27.33
CA THR A 24 26.23 -11.29 -26.93
C THR A 24 26.48 -11.56 -25.46
N HIS A 25 25.53 -11.22 -24.59
CA HIS A 25 25.56 -11.73 -23.23
C HIS A 25 25.41 -13.25 -23.28
N VAL A 26 26.36 -13.97 -22.69
CA VAL A 26 26.33 -15.43 -22.56
C VAL A 26 24.96 -15.85 -22.04
N LYS A 27 24.22 -16.67 -22.79
CA LYS A 27 22.92 -17.20 -22.37
C LYS A 27 23.14 -18.08 -21.14
N ILE A 28 22.99 -17.49 -19.95
CA ILE A 28 23.05 -18.21 -18.69
C ILE A 28 21.89 -19.22 -18.67
N ASN A 29 22.21 -20.51 -18.71
CA ASN A 29 21.21 -21.57 -18.73
C ASN A 29 20.41 -21.55 -17.41
N ARG A 30 19.16 -21.07 -17.47
CA ARG A 30 18.30 -20.88 -16.29
C ARG A 30 18.18 -22.16 -15.45
N LYS A 31 18.14 -23.34 -16.08
CA LYS A 31 18.11 -24.63 -15.37
C LYS A 31 19.38 -24.87 -14.57
N GLN A 32 20.55 -24.64 -15.15
CA GLN A 32 21.84 -24.78 -14.46
C GLN A 32 21.99 -23.76 -13.33
N VAL A 33 21.51 -22.52 -13.50
CA VAL A 33 21.51 -21.53 -12.42
C VAL A 33 20.49 -21.84 -11.34
N MET A 34 19.32 -22.37 -11.68
CA MET A 34 18.32 -22.77 -10.71
C MET A 34 18.79 -23.99 -9.91
N LEU A 35 19.38 -25.00 -10.56
CA LEU A 35 20.04 -26.14 -9.91
C LEU A 35 21.25 -25.69 -9.08
N ALA A 36 22.06 -24.76 -9.56
CA ALA A 36 23.17 -24.21 -8.80
C ALA A 36 22.69 -23.37 -7.60
N LYS A 37 21.58 -22.64 -7.72
CA LYS A 37 20.93 -21.92 -6.62
C LYS A 37 20.33 -22.88 -5.60
N LEU A 38 19.65 -23.95 -6.04
CA LEU A 38 19.13 -25.02 -5.17
C LEU A 38 20.26 -25.74 -4.43
N ARG A 39 21.31 -26.16 -5.15
CA ARG A 39 22.50 -26.81 -4.56
C ARG A 39 23.23 -25.87 -3.59
N LYS A 40 23.32 -24.56 -3.90
CA LYS A 40 23.84 -23.55 -2.97
C LYS A 40 22.89 -23.27 -1.79
N SER A 41 21.58 -23.41 -1.95
CA SER A 41 20.62 -23.20 -0.87
C SER A 41 20.54 -24.40 0.08
N CYS A 42 20.85 -25.60 -0.40
CA CYS A 42 20.88 -26.85 0.37
C CYS A 42 22.27 -27.21 0.94
N SER A 43 23.35 -26.53 0.53
CA SER A 43 24.67 -26.72 1.17
C SER A 43 24.74 -25.92 2.47
N CYS A 44 24.49 -26.54 3.62
CA CYS A 44 24.66 -25.90 4.93
C CYS A 44 26.14 -25.80 5.31
N THR A 45 26.85 -24.83 4.75
CA THR A 45 28.15 -24.44 5.32
C THR A 45 27.96 -23.63 6.61
N PRO A 46 28.83 -23.77 7.62
CA PRO A 46 28.71 -23.06 8.90
C PRO A 46 28.68 -21.53 8.73
N GLN A 47 29.36 -21.00 7.70
CA GLN A 47 29.31 -19.58 7.34
C GLN A 47 27.92 -19.12 6.89
N LYS A 48 27.18 -19.95 6.12
CA LYS A 48 25.81 -19.63 5.68
C LYS A 48 24.83 -19.69 6.85
N LEU A 49 24.99 -20.66 7.75
CA LEU A 49 24.19 -20.72 8.97
C LEU A 49 24.40 -19.48 9.83
N LYS A 50 25.66 -19.02 10.00
CA LYS A 50 25.96 -17.77 10.71
C LYS A 50 25.28 -16.56 10.05
N ILE A 51 25.36 -16.43 8.72
CA ILE A 51 24.71 -15.33 7.99
C ILE A 51 23.18 -15.39 8.16
N PHE A 52 22.58 -16.58 8.01
CA PHE A 52 21.15 -16.80 8.20
C PHE A 52 20.70 -16.44 9.62
N LEU A 53 21.41 -16.91 10.64
CA LEU A 53 21.13 -16.59 12.04
C LEU A 53 21.23 -15.08 12.30
N MET A 54 22.23 -14.41 11.72
CA MET A 54 22.41 -12.96 11.82
C MET A 54 21.37 -12.15 11.01
N ASP A 55 20.76 -12.74 9.97
CA ASP A 55 19.65 -12.14 9.25
C ASP A 55 18.32 -12.33 9.99
N PHE A 56 18.14 -13.50 10.63
CA PHE A 56 16.95 -13.84 11.42
C PHE A 56 16.92 -13.15 12.79
N LEU A 57 18.08 -12.93 13.41
CA LEU A 57 18.27 -12.17 14.65
C LEU A 57 19.19 -10.96 14.39
N PRO A 58 18.66 -9.84 13.86
CA PRO A 58 19.44 -8.64 13.57
C PRO A 58 20.21 -8.07 14.78
N VAL A 59 19.73 -8.33 16.01
CA VAL A 59 20.41 -7.95 17.26
C VAL A 59 21.87 -8.37 17.30
N LEU A 60 22.20 -9.55 16.77
CA LEU A 60 23.57 -10.07 16.75
C LEU A 60 24.51 -9.27 15.84
N ARG A 61 23.99 -8.45 14.93
CA ARG A 61 24.80 -7.60 14.03
C ARG A 61 25.07 -6.22 14.60
N TRP A 62 24.08 -5.62 15.26
CA TRP A 62 24.16 -4.23 15.70
C TRP A 62 24.57 -4.09 17.17
N LEU A 63 24.22 -5.05 18.05
CA LEU A 63 24.55 -5.00 19.47
C LEU A 63 26.06 -4.94 19.75
N PRO A 64 26.92 -5.71 19.04
CA PRO A 64 28.38 -5.58 19.20
C PRO A 64 28.95 -4.24 18.71
N LYS A 65 28.21 -3.51 17.87
CA LYS A 65 28.60 -2.20 17.34
C LYS A 65 27.98 -1.05 18.14
N TYR A 66 27.42 -1.34 19.32
CA TYR A 66 26.76 -0.36 20.15
C TYR A 66 27.76 0.61 20.78
N LYS A 67 27.60 1.91 20.51
CA LYS A 67 28.45 2.95 21.09
C LYS A 67 27.89 3.39 22.43
N CYS A 68 28.31 2.73 23.51
CA CYS A 68 27.79 2.98 24.86
C CYS A 68 27.85 4.46 25.29
N LYS A 69 28.95 5.17 24.99
CA LYS A 69 29.12 6.57 25.42
C LYS A 69 28.15 7.54 24.74
N GLU A 70 27.77 7.28 23.49
CA GLU A 70 26.93 8.18 22.70
C GLU A 70 25.44 7.83 22.81
N TYR A 71 25.08 6.53 22.80
CA TYR A 71 23.70 6.11 22.58
C TYR A 71 22.92 5.82 23.87
N ILE A 72 23.60 5.50 24.97
CA ILE A 72 22.94 4.99 26.19
C ILE A 72 21.95 6.00 26.77
N TRP A 73 22.32 7.28 26.84
CA TRP A 73 21.46 8.30 27.45
C TRP A 73 20.19 8.54 26.62
N GLY A 74 20.30 8.56 25.29
CA GLY A 74 19.15 8.70 24.39
C GLY A 74 18.23 7.49 24.46
N ASP A 75 18.79 6.28 24.48
CA ASP A 75 18.00 5.05 24.54
C ASP A 75 17.33 4.84 25.92
N VAL A 76 18.01 5.18 27.02
CA VAL A 76 17.44 5.11 28.38
C VAL A 76 16.32 6.12 28.56
N MET A 77 16.54 7.39 28.23
CA MET A 77 15.51 8.42 28.35
C MET A 77 14.32 8.10 27.46
N SER A 78 14.57 7.65 26.23
CA SER A 78 13.52 7.19 25.34
C SER A 78 12.74 6.03 25.92
N GLY A 79 13.41 4.99 26.42
CA GLY A 79 12.76 3.80 26.97
C GLY A 79 11.93 4.10 28.21
N LEU A 80 12.40 4.98 29.09
CA LEU A 80 11.65 5.44 30.27
C LEU A 80 10.38 6.20 29.86
N VAL A 81 10.50 7.19 28.97
CA VAL A 81 9.35 7.99 28.51
C VAL A 81 8.32 7.10 27.79
N ILE A 82 8.78 6.18 26.92
CA ILE A 82 7.90 5.26 26.22
C ILE A 82 7.25 4.26 27.17
N GLY A 83 8.00 3.68 28.11
CA GLY A 83 7.45 2.78 29.14
C GLY A 83 6.34 3.45 29.95
N ILE A 84 6.57 4.70 30.37
CA ILE A 84 5.58 5.50 31.10
C ILE A 84 4.31 5.75 30.28
N ILE A 85 4.45 6.14 29.01
CA ILE A 85 3.32 6.40 28.10
C ILE A 85 2.56 5.10 27.77
N LEU A 86 3.27 3.97 27.71
CA LEU A 86 2.74 2.69 27.30
C LEU A 86 1.76 2.09 28.32
N VAL A 87 1.97 2.32 29.62
CA VAL A 87 1.12 1.80 30.70
C VAL A 87 -0.35 2.23 30.57
N PRO A 88 -0.69 3.53 30.58
CA PRO A 88 -2.08 3.96 30.44
C PRO A 88 -2.69 3.64 29.09
N GLN A 89 -1.89 3.69 28.02
CA GLN A 89 -2.36 3.31 26.69
C GLN A 89 -2.73 1.83 26.65
N ALA A 90 -1.94 0.95 27.29
CA ALA A 90 -2.25 -0.47 27.40
C ALA A 90 -3.54 -0.73 28.18
N ILE A 91 -3.76 -0.02 29.30
CA ILE A 91 -5.01 -0.12 30.07
C ILE A 91 -6.20 0.31 29.19
N ALA A 92 -6.09 1.47 28.53
CA ALA A 92 -7.14 2.01 27.67
C ALA A 92 -7.48 1.09 26.49
N TYR A 93 -6.47 0.52 25.83
CA TYR A 93 -6.68 -0.34 24.67
C TYR A 93 -7.20 -1.73 25.02
N SER A 94 -6.92 -2.26 26.23
CA SER A 94 -7.59 -3.48 26.71
C SER A 94 -9.09 -3.27 26.82
N LEU A 95 -9.50 -2.12 27.38
CA LEU A 95 -10.92 -1.76 27.48
C LEU A 95 -11.55 -1.65 26.10
N LEU A 96 -10.81 -1.12 25.12
CA LEU A 96 -11.22 -1.06 23.71
C LEU A 96 -11.40 -2.46 23.09
N ALA A 97 -10.54 -3.41 23.44
CA ALA A 97 -10.66 -4.82 23.05
C ALA A 97 -11.72 -5.60 23.85
N GLY A 98 -12.36 -5.01 24.87
CA GLY A 98 -13.31 -5.74 25.75
C GLY A 98 -12.62 -6.73 26.69
N LEU A 99 -11.33 -6.52 26.99
CA LEU A 99 -10.51 -7.40 27.81
C LEU A 99 -10.03 -6.69 29.08
N LYS A 100 -9.61 -7.47 30.09
CA LYS A 100 -9.00 -6.92 31.30
C LYS A 100 -7.70 -6.16 31.00
N PRO A 101 -7.41 -5.05 31.70
CA PRO A 101 -6.20 -4.24 31.52
C PRO A 101 -4.87 -4.99 31.53
N ILE A 102 -4.78 -6.07 32.32
CA ILE A 102 -3.55 -6.85 32.51
C ILE A 102 -3.01 -7.45 31.20
N TYR A 103 -3.90 -7.90 30.31
CA TYR A 103 -3.50 -8.62 29.10
C TYR A 103 -2.74 -7.72 28.11
N SER A 104 -3.06 -6.42 28.03
CA SER A 104 -2.29 -5.46 27.22
C SER A 104 -0.91 -5.15 27.78
N LEU A 105 -0.77 -5.16 29.12
CA LEU A 105 0.52 -4.94 29.76
C LEU A 105 1.46 -6.12 29.45
N TYR A 106 0.96 -7.36 29.48
CA TYR A 106 1.70 -8.53 29.01
C TYR A 106 2.08 -8.42 27.53
N THR A 107 1.10 -8.08 26.70
CA THR A 107 1.28 -7.89 25.26
C THR A 107 2.42 -6.90 24.97
N SER A 108 2.43 -5.78 25.69
CA SER A 108 3.45 -4.73 25.56
C SER A 108 4.82 -5.16 26.06
N PHE A 109 4.88 -5.89 27.18
CA PHE A 109 6.11 -6.41 27.75
C PHE A 109 6.81 -7.38 26.78
N PHE A 110 6.11 -8.41 26.32
CA PHE A 110 6.71 -9.42 25.46
C PHE A 110 7.03 -8.89 24.06
N ALA A 111 6.16 -8.05 23.47
CA ALA A 111 6.39 -7.49 22.14
C ALA A 111 7.67 -6.66 22.06
N ASN A 112 7.95 -5.84 23.09
CA ASN A 112 9.17 -5.04 23.14
C ASN A 112 10.44 -5.91 23.19
N ILE A 113 10.42 -7.02 23.93
CA ILE A 113 11.55 -7.95 24.04
C ILE A 113 11.77 -8.71 22.73
N ILE A 114 10.71 -9.27 22.15
CA ILE A 114 10.81 -10.05 20.91
C ILE A 114 11.23 -9.15 19.75
N TYR A 115 10.67 -7.94 19.66
CA TYR A 115 11.03 -6.99 18.62
C TYR A 115 12.47 -6.48 18.76
N PHE A 116 13.00 -6.35 19.98
CA PHE A 116 14.43 -6.06 20.18
C PHE A 116 15.35 -7.14 19.60
N LEU A 117 14.93 -8.41 19.63
CA LEU A 117 15.72 -9.52 19.09
C LEU A 117 15.63 -9.63 17.57
N MET A 118 14.43 -9.46 17.01
CA MET A 118 14.12 -9.81 15.62
C MET A 118 13.90 -8.63 14.67
N GLY A 119 13.58 -7.45 15.20
CA GLY A 119 13.25 -6.26 14.41
C GLY A 119 14.46 -5.68 13.67
N THR A 120 14.23 -5.10 12.49
CA THR A 120 15.26 -4.40 11.72
C THR A 120 15.20 -2.88 11.90
N SER A 121 14.01 -2.33 12.19
CA SER A 121 13.87 -0.90 12.49
C SER A 121 14.39 -0.55 13.88
N ARG A 122 15.28 0.45 13.94
CA ARG A 122 15.86 0.92 15.22
C ARG A 122 14.89 1.72 16.07
N HIS A 123 13.99 2.47 15.40
CA HIS A 123 13.21 3.52 16.03
C HIS A 123 11.74 3.14 16.24
N VAL A 124 11.24 2.14 15.51
CA VAL A 124 9.86 1.68 15.69
C VAL A 124 9.65 1.13 17.09
N SER A 125 8.46 1.41 17.64
CA SER A 125 7.96 0.82 18.87
C SER A 125 6.78 -0.10 18.53
N VAL A 126 7.02 -1.41 18.66
CA VAL A 126 6.00 -2.46 18.53
C VAL A 126 5.40 -2.75 19.89
N GLY A 127 4.08 -2.94 19.94
CA GLY A 127 3.37 -3.35 21.14
C GLY A 127 1.86 -3.26 20.90
N ILE A 128 1.12 -2.84 21.92
CA ILE A 128 -0.31 -2.54 21.74
C ILE A 128 -0.52 -1.39 20.77
N PHE A 129 -1.63 -1.45 20.04
CA PHE A 129 -2.10 -0.41 19.12
C PHE A 129 -3.64 -0.36 19.13
N SER A 130 -4.21 0.85 19.12
CA SER A 130 -5.65 1.11 19.24
C SER A 130 -6.47 0.36 18.21
N LEU A 131 -6.03 0.37 16.96
CA LEU A 131 -6.76 -0.23 15.85
C LEU A 131 -6.82 -1.76 15.94
N ILE A 132 -5.67 -2.38 16.24
CA ILE A 132 -5.58 -3.83 16.42
C ILE A 132 -6.44 -4.26 17.62
N SER A 133 -6.46 -3.45 18.68
CA SER A 133 -7.31 -3.71 19.85
C SER A 133 -8.80 -3.60 19.50
N LEU A 134 -9.18 -2.67 18.61
CA LEU A 134 -10.55 -2.57 18.10
C LEU A 134 -10.94 -3.81 17.30
N MET A 135 -10.09 -4.24 16.37
CA MET A 135 -10.33 -5.43 15.54
C MET A 135 -10.46 -6.69 16.39
N VAL A 136 -9.57 -6.88 17.37
CA VAL A 136 -9.67 -7.98 18.34
C VAL A 136 -10.99 -7.89 19.12
N GLY A 137 -11.36 -6.71 19.60
CA GLY A 137 -12.61 -6.50 20.34
C GLY A 137 -13.86 -6.81 19.52
N GLN A 138 -13.89 -6.48 18.24
CA GLN A 138 -15.02 -6.82 17.34
C GLN A 138 -15.21 -8.32 17.20
N VAL A 139 -14.13 -9.08 17.05
CA VAL A 139 -14.18 -10.55 16.98
C VAL A 139 -14.58 -11.15 18.32
N VAL A 140 -13.99 -10.66 19.42
CA VAL A 140 -14.33 -11.12 20.78
C VAL A 140 -15.80 -10.88 21.09
N ASP A 141 -16.32 -9.68 20.84
CA ASP A 141 -17.72 -9.34 21.10
C ASP A 141 -18.67 -10.21 20.25
N ARG A 142 -18.33 -10.46 18.97
CA ARG A 142 -19.13 -11.33 18.09
C ARG A 142 -19.17 -12.77 18.61
N GLU A 143 -18.02 -13.34 18.97
CA GLU A 143 -17.94 -14.72 19.46
C GLU A 143 -18.56 -14.91 20.85
N LEU A 144 -18.53 -13.87 21.69
CA LEU A 144 -19.24 -13.86 22.97
C LEU A 144 -20.76 -13.91 22.77
N LEU A 145 -21.29 -13.11 21.85
CA LEU A 145 -22.72 -13.13 21.50
C LEU A 145 -23.15 -14.49 20.93
N LEU A 146 -22.33 -15.09 20.06
CA LEU A 146 -22.59 -16.43 19.51
C LEU A 146 -22.56 -17.52 20.59
N ALA A 147 -21.82 -17.31 21.67
CA ALA A 147 -21.79 -18.20 22.83
C ALA A 147 -22.90 -17.93 23.86
N GLY A 148 -23.76 -16.92 23.63
CA GLY A 148 -24.90 -16.60 24.50
C GLY A 148 -24.58 -15.71 25.71
N PHE A 149 -23.39 -15.08 25.76
CA PHE A 149 -23.06 -14.14 26.83
C PHE A 149 -23.67 -12.75 26.58
N ASP A 150 -24.23 -12.12 27.61
CA ASP A 150 -24.62 -10.70 27.56
C ASP A 150 -23.38 -9.81 27.62
N LEU A 151 -23.30 -8.85 26.69
CA LEU A 151 -22.21 -7.88 26.62
C LEU A 151 -22.34 -6.76 27.67
N ASN A 152 -23.54 -6.48 28.17
CA ASN A 152 -23.81 -5.36 29.08
C ASN A 152 -23.48 -5.66 30.55
N ASP A 153 -23.33 -6.93 30.93
CA ASP A 153 -22.89 -7.30 32.28
C ASP A 153 -21.40 -7.04 32.45
N ASP A 154 -21.08 -5.94 33.14
CA ASP A 154 -19.78 -5.69 33.74
C ASP A 154 -19.60 -6.69 34.90
N ALA A 155 -18.94 -7.82 34.61
CA ALA A 155 -18.40 -8.81 35.55
C ALA A 155 -18.87 -8.71 37.02
N SER A 156 -19.93 -9.43 37.38
CA SER A 156 -20.07 -9.92 38.76
C SER A 156 -18.98 -10.97 39.02
N PRO A 157 -18.27 -10.91 40.16
CA PRO A 157 -17.32 -11.95 40.50
C PRO A 157 -18.07 -13.28 40.60
N ALA A 158 -17.53 -14.30 39.94
CA ALA A 158 -17.96 -15.67 40.10
C ALA A 158 -17.63 -16.13 41.53
N LEU A 159 -18.54 -15.87 42.46
CA LEU A 159 -18.79 -16.67 43.66
C LEU A 159 -20.13 -16.23 44.26
N GLY A 160 -21.20 -16.85 43.80
CA GLY A 160 -22.51 -16.82 44.43
C GLY A 160 -23.06 -18.23 44.31
N ASP A 161 -23.35 -18.84 45.45
CA ASP A 161 -23.83 -20.20 45.61
C ASP A 161 -24.78 -20.67 44.51
N VAL A 162 -24.63 -21.93 44.15
CA VAL A 162 -25.70 -22.72 43.49
C VAL A 162 -26.90 -22.74 44.45
N SER A 163 -27.70 -21.68 44.42
CA SER A 163 -29.02 -21.67 45.02
C SER A 163 -29.95 -22.44 44.08
N LEU A 164 -30.22 -23.67 44.50
CA LEU A 164 -31.37 -24.51 44.17
C LEU A 164 -32.49 -23.75 43.43
N LEU A 165 -32.64 -24.02 42.13
CA LEU A 165 -33.85 -23.67 41.39
C LEU A 165 -34.95 -24.65 41.78
N ASN A 166 -35.91 -24.16 42.57
CA ASN A 166 -37.27 -24.63 42.53
C ASN A 166 -37.88 -24.23 41.18
N ASP A 167 -38.34 -25.26 40.48
CA ASP A 167 -39.28 -25.34 39.37
C ASP A 167 -39.99 -24.05 38.89
N THR A 168 -40.00 -23.83 37.57
CA THR A 168 -41.23 -24.03 36.78
C THR A 168 -40.94 -23.96 35.27
N GLN A 169 -41.51 -24.94 34.57
CA GLN A 169 -41.49 -25.16 33.13
C GLN A 169 -41.74 -23.91 32.28
N SER A 170 -40.77 -23.56 31.43
CA SER A 170 -41.06 -22.99 30.11
C SER A 170 -39.91 -23.26 29.13
N ASN A 171 -40.26 -23.97 28.05
CA ASN A 171 -39.53 -24.21 26.79
C ASN A 171 -38.13 -23.59 26.63
N THR A 172 -37.09 -24.31 27.07
CA THR A 172 -35.68 -23.99 26.80
C THR A 172 -34.87 -25.25 26.47
N THR A 173 -35.42 -26.14 25.64
CA THR A 173 -34.72 -27.38 25.20
C THR A 173 -33.59 -27.12 24.18
N ALA A 174 -33.45 -25.90 23.64
CA ALA A 174 -32.31 -25.50 22.81
C ALA A 174 -31.20 -24.78 23.60
N PHE A 175 -31.46 -24.38 24.86
CA PHE A 175 -30.52 -23.56 25.65
C PHE A 175 -29.53 -24.40 26.48
N ASN A 176 -29.95 -25.59 26.92
CA ASN A 176 -29.06 -26.51 27.65
C ASN A 176 -28.21 -27.42 26.75
N LEU A 177 -28.57 -27.58 25.47
CA LEU A 177 -27.92 -28.56 24.58
C LEU A 177 -26.63 -28.04 23.92
N THR A 178 -26.38 -26.74 23.91
CA THR A 178 -25.12 -26.14 23.43
C THR A 178 -24.11 -25.89 24.54
N ILE A 179 -24.55 -25.82 25.80
CA ILE A 179 -23.68 -25.65 26.97
C ILE A 179 -23.08 -27.00 27.41
N ALA A 180 -23.76 -28.11 27.16
CA ALA A 180 -23.28 -29.46 27.53
C ALA A 180 -22.18 -30.05 26.61
N GLY A 181 -21.91 -29.43 25.45
CA GLY A 181 -20.95 -29.95 24.46
C GLY A 181 -19.51 -29.43 24.59
N MET A 182 -19.26 -28.48 25.50
CA MET A 182 -17.93 -27.94 25.77
C MET A 182 -17.78 -27.80 27.29
N ASN A 183 -16.83 -28.53 27.88
CA ASN A 183 -16.43 -28.38 29.29
C ASN A 183 -15.96 -26.93 29.57
N ALA A 184 -16.90 -26.01 29.76
CA ALA A 184 -16.65 -24.60 30.01
C ALA A 184 -16.83 -24.30 31.49
N GLU A 185 -15.87 -24.75 32.31
CA GLU A 185 -15.65 -24.26 33.68
C GLU A 185 -15.17 -22.79 33.71
N CYS A 186 -15.40 -21.99 32.65
CA CYS A 186 -14.83 -20.66 32.49
C CYS A 186 -15.89 -19.61 32.11
N GLY A 187 -16.02 -18.58 32.95
CA GLY A 187 -16.93 -17.45 32.70
C GLY A 187 -16.53 -16.55 31.52
N LYS A 188 -17.36 -15.53 31.24
CA LYS A 188 -17.26 -14.57 30.13
C LYS A 188 -15.83 -14.08 29.87
N GLU A 189 -15.13 -13.65 30.91
CA GLU A 189 -13.80 -13.04 30.78
C GLU A 189 -12.71 -14.04 30.36
N CYS A 190 -12.79 -15.28 30.84
CA CYS A 190 -11.87 -16.34 30.47
C CYS A 190 -12.08 -16.78 29.02
N TYR A 191 -13.34 -16.85 28.58
CA TYR A 191 -13.67 -17.16 27.20
C TYR A 191 -13.22 -16.04 26.25
N ALA A 192 -13.43 -14.77 26.63
CA ALA A 192 -12.99 -13.60 25.87
C ALA A 192 -11.48 -13.59 25.59
N ILE A 193 -10.65 -13.84 26.61
CA ILE A 193 -9.19 -13.93 26.40
C ILE A 193 -8.79 -15.18 25.60
N GLY A 194 -9.54 -16.29 25.72
CA GLY A 194 -9.35 -17.48 24.90
C GLY A 194 -9.54 -17.20 23.41
N ILE A 195 -10.56 -16.41 23.05
CA ILE A 195 -10.80 -15.95 21.67
C ILE A 195 -9.64 -15.06 21.21
N ALA A 196 -9.28 -14.06 22.02
CA ALA A 196 -8.25 -13.08 21.66
C ALA A 196 -6.87 -13.73 21.45
N THR A 197 -6.49 -14.68 22.32
CA THR A 197 -5.23 -15.44 22.21
C THR A 197 -5.23 -16.38 21.00
N ALA A 198 -6.33 -17.08 20.72
CA ALA A 198 -6.48 -17.93 19.54
C ALA A 198 -6.37 -17.11 18.24
N LEU A 199 -7.09 -15.99 18.15
CA LEU A 199 -7.04 -15.06 17.02
C LEU A 199 -5.62 -14.54 16.78
N THR A 200 -4.94 -14.17 17.86
CA THR A 200 -3.57 -13.63 17.82
C THR A 200 -2.55 -14.68 17.37
N PHE A 201 -2.67 -15.91 17.87
CA PHE A 201 -1.80 -17.01 17.48
C PHE A 201 -1.94 -17.30 15.97
N VAL A 202 -3.17 -17.43 15.47
CA VAL A 202 -3.42 -17.69 14.04
C VAL A 202 -2.93 -16.54 13.17
N ALA A 203 -3.16 -15.28 13.58
CA ALA A 203 -2.65 -14.12 12.85
C ALA A 203 -1.11 -14.11 12.78
N GLY A 204 -0.43 -14.47 13.88
CA GLY A 204 1.02 -14.62 13.90
C GLY A 204 1.52 -15.75 13.00
N VAL A 205 0.83 -16.90 12.98
CA VAL A 205 1.12 -18.02 12.06
C VAL A 205 0.99 -17.57 10.60
N TYR A 206 -0.06 -16.84 10.26
CA TYR A 206 -0.21 -16.26 8.92
C TYR A 206 0.94 -15.31 8.57
N GLN A 207 1.35 -14.43 9.47
CA GLN A 207 2.50 -13.55 9.23
C GLN A 207 3.79 -14.33 8.97
N VAL A 208 4.07 -15.37 9.75
CA VAL A 208 5.24 -16.25 9.53
C VAL A 208 5.13 -16.98 8.19
N LEU A 209 3.96 -17.53 7.84
CA LEU A 209 3.72 -18.18 6.54
C LEU A 209 3.92 -17.21 5.37
N MET A 210 3.38 -16.00 5.46
CA MET A 210 3.60 -14.94 4.47
C MET A 210 5.09 -14.60 4.34
N GLY A 211 5.85 -14.59 5.45
CA GLY A 211 7.31 -14.45 5.47
C GLY A 211 8.06 -15.57 4.77
N ILE A 212 7.64 -16.82 4.96
CA ILE A 212 8.21 -17.98 4.28
C ILE A 212 8.00 -17.86 2.77
N PHE A 213 6.79 -17.48 2.34
CA PHE A 213 6.47 -17.21 0.93
C PHE A 213 7.05 -15.90 0.38
N ARG A 214 7.79 -15.14 1.20
CA ARG A 214 8.42 -13.85 0.84
C ARG A 214 7.43 -12.81 0.31
N LEU A 215 6.22 -12.79 0.87
CA LEU A 215 5.16 -11.85 0.50
C LEU A 215 5.42 -10.41 0.98
N GLY A 216 6.60 -10.12 1.54
CA GLY A 216 6.99 -8.75 1.93
C GLY A 216 7.04 -7.77 0.76
N PHE A 217 7.02 -8.23 -0.49
CA PHE A 217 6.87 -7.34 -1.67
C PHE A 217 5.53 -6.57 -1.66
N ILE A 218 4.51 -7.05 -0.94
CA ILE A 218 3.23 -6.36 -0.77
C ILE A 218 3.46 -4.93 -0.25
N SER A 219 4.49 -4.69 0.56
CA SER A 219 4.82 -3.35 1.05
C SER A 219 5.10 -2.34 -0.07
N MET A 220 5.59 -2.78 -1.23
CA MET A 220 5.88 -1.91 -2.36
C MET A 220 4.63 -1.30 -3.00
N TYR A 221 3.46 -1.91 -2.80
CA TYR A 221 2.20 -1.43 -3.35
C TYR A 221 1.44 -0.49 -2.41
N LEU A 222 1.97 -0.24 -1.20
CA LEU A 222 1.36 0.67 -0.25
C LEU A 222 1.86 2.09 -0.48
N SER A 223 1.05 2.86 -1.21
CA SER A 223 1.32 4.29 -1.39
C SER A 223 1.12 5.06 -0.08
N GLU A 224 1.85 6.16 0.07
CA GLU A 224 1.69 7.06 1.22
C GLU A 224 0.25 7.61 1.32
N ALA A 225 -0.43 7.78 0.17
CA ALA A 225 -1.84 8.17 0.10
C ALA A 225 -2.79 7.14 0.73
N VAL A 226 -2.60 5.84 0.44
CA VAL A 226 -3.40 4.75 1.05
C VAL A 226 -3.19 4.72 2.56
N LEU A 227 -1.93 4.76 3.02
CA LEU A 227 -1.60 4.71 4.44
C LEU A 227 -2.15 5.90 5.22
N ASP A 228 -2.03 7.10 4.66
CA ASP A 228 -2.55 8.31 5.28
C ASP A 228 -4.07 8.33 5.33
N GLY A 229 -4.74 7.95 4.23
CA GLY A 229 -6.20 7.91 4.15
C GLY A 229 -6.77 6.88 5.13
N PHE A 230 -6.17 5.69 5.15
CA PHE A 230 -6.52 4.65 6.11
C PHE A 230 -6.31 5.10 7.55
N ALA A 231 -5.16 5.70 7.89
CA ALA A 231 -4.88 6.13 9.26
C ALA A 231 -5.88 7.20 9.74
N THR A 232 -6.27 8.12 8.86
CA THR A 232 -7.29 9.13 9.16
C THR A 232 -8.68 8.50 9.33
N GLY A 233 -9.09 7.58 8.46
CA GLY A 233 -10.36 6.87 8.57
C GLY A 233 -10.46 5.99 9.82
N ALA A 234 -9.40 5.22 10.11
CA ALA A 234 -9.29 4.44 11.34
C ALA A 234 -9.35 5.34 12.59
N SER A 235 -8.68 6.50 12.57
CA SER A 235 -8.75 7.46 13.68
C SER A 235 -10.16 7.99 13.92
N LEU A 236 -10.97 8.20 12.88
CA LEU A 236 -12.39 8.56 13.05
C LEU A 236 -13.19 7.46 13.73
N THR A 237 -12.98 6.19 13.33
CA THR A 237 -13.67 5.06 13.99
C THR A 237 -13.27 4.91 15.47
N ILE A 238 -11.99 5.09 15.79
CA ILE A 238 -11.48 5.03 17.17
C ILE A 238 -12.05 6.20 17.97
N LEU A 239 -12.06 7.42 17.40
CA LEU A 239 -12.67 8.59 18.03
C LEU A 239 -14.13 8.31 18.41
N THR A 240 -14.94 7.83 17.47
CA THR A 240 -16.33 7.46 17.72
C THR A 240 -16.47 6.41 18.84
N ALA A 241 -15.61 5.39 18.85
CA ALA A 241 -15.63 4.36 19.89
C ALA A 241 -15.26 4.89 21.30
N GLN A 242 -14.51 5.98 21.39
CA GLN A 242 -14.09 6.59 22.66
C GLN A 242 -15.10 7.58 23.23
N VAL A 243 -15.97 8.19 22.41
CA VAL A 243 -16.93 9.22 22.87
C VAL A 243 -17.82 8.72 24.00
N LYS A 244 -18.23 7.43 24.01
CA LYS A 244 -19.06 6.89 25.09
C LYS A 244 -18.38 6.92 26.47
N TYR A 245 -17.06 6.72 26.53
CA TYR A 245 -16.29 6.81 27.77
C TYR A 245 -16.02 8.26 28.18
N LEU A 246 -16.00 9.19 27.22
CA LEU A 246 -15.87 10.63 27.47
C LEU A 246 -17.10 11.18 28.23
N ILE A 247 -18.28 10.72 27.81
CA ILE A 247 -19.58 11.16 28.32
C ILE A 247 -20.05 10.31 29.52
N GLY A 248 -19.49 9.10 29.69
CA GLY A 248 -19.84 8.19 30.78
C GLY A 248 -21.12 7.38 30.53
N ILE A 249 -21.49 7.13 29.26
CA ILE A 249 -22.70 6.39 28.89
C ILE A 249 -22.42 4.93 28.56
N LYS A 250 -23.30 4.04 29.02
CA LYS A 250 -23.25 2.60 28.73
C LYS A 250 -24.10 2.30 27.49
N ILE A 251 -23.44 2.13 26.34
CA ILE A 251 -24.09 1.80 25.06
C ILE A 251 -23.50 0.50 24.51
N PRO A 252 -24.34 -0.42 24.00
CA PRO A 252 -23.86 -1.62 23.33
C PRO A 252 -22.99 -1.25 22.12
N ARG A 253 -21.91 -2.00 21.91
CA ARG A 253 -21.03 -1.77 20.75
C ARG A 253 -21.77 -2.18 19.48
N SER A 254 -21.96 -1.22 18.58
CA SER A 254 -22.50 -1.49 17.26
C SER A 254 -21.45 -2.22 16.42
N GLN A 255 -21.85 -3.26 15.70
CA GLN A 255 -20.97 -4.07 14.85
C GLN A 255 -21.43 -3.98 13.39
N GLY A 256 -20.50 -4.21 12.46
CA GLY A 256 -20.78 -4.28 11.03
C GLY A 256 -20.64 -2.97 10.26
N HIS A 257 -21.17 -2.96 9.03
CA HIS A 257 -21.06 -1.83 8.11
C HIS A 257 -21.85 -0.62 8.62
N GLY A 258 -21.28 0.58 8.51
CA GLY A 258 -21.90 1.79 9.03
C GLY A 258 -21.79 1.95 10.55
N MET A 259 -20.93 1.16 11.23
CA MET A 259 -20.69 1.25 12.69
C MET A 259 -20.53 2.69 13.18
N LEU A 260 -19.78 3.53 12.45
CA LEU A 260 -19.55 4.92 12.82
C LEU A 260 -20.87 5.69 12.94
N VAL A 261 -21.74 5.58 11.93
CA VAL A 261 -23.01 6.31 11.88
C VAL A 261 -23.98 5.80 12.94
N ILE A 262 -24.11 4.47 13.07
CA ILE A 262 -25.01 3.85 14.05
C ILE A 262 -24.59 4.21 15.48
N THR A 263 -23.29 4.19 15.77
CA THR A 263 -22.78 4.54 17.10
C THR A 263 -23.08 6.00 17.44
N TRP A 264 -22.90 6.93 16.49
CA TRP A 264 -23.26 8.34 16.70
C TRP A 264 -24.77 8.54 16.93
N ILE A 265 -25.63 7.85 16.18
CA ILE A 265 -27.08 7.88 16.41
C ILE A 265 -27.43 7.38 17.83
N ASN A 266 -26.82 6.27 18.25
CA ASN A 266 -27.04 5.70 19.59
C ASN A 266 -26.53 6.62 20.70
N ILE A 267 -25.41 7.31 20.50
CA ILE A 267 -24.88 8.31 21.45
C ILE A 267 -25.85 9.48 21.57
N LEU A 268 -26.32 10.04 20.45
CA LEU A 268 -27.24 11.18 20.45
C LEU A 268 -28.59 10.82 21.10
N ARG A 269 -29.07 9.58 20.91
CA ARG A 269 -30.31 9.10 21.52
C ARG A 269 -30.21 8.95 23.05
N ASN A 270 -29.06 8.55 23.57
CA ASN A 270 -28.84 8.30 25.00
C ASN A 270 -28.07 9.42 25.71
N ILE A 271 -27.94 10.59 25.09
CA ILE A 271 -27.15 11.71 25.63
C ILE A 271 -27.67 12.21 26.98
N SER A 272 -28.97 12.01 27.26
CA SER A 272 -29.59 12.36 28.54
C SER A 272 -29.10 11.52 29.73
N GLN A 273 -28.52 10.35 29.48
CA GLN A 273 -27.95 9.47 30.52
C GLN A 273 -26.47 9.77 30.81
N ALA A 274 -25.95 10.89 30.30
CA ALA A 274 -24.56 11.31 30.49
C ALA A 274 -24.20 11.50 31.97
N ASN A 275 -23.02 11.02 32.36
CA ASN A 275 -22.48 11.28 33.68
C ASN A 275 -21.75 12.63 33.68
N ILE A 276 -22.29 13.59 34.43
CA ILE A 276 -21.76 14.96 34.51
C ILE A 276 -20.31 14.96 35.03
N CYS A 277 -19.97 14.08 35.98
CA CYS A 277 -18.62 13.96 36.51
C CYS A 277 -17.61 13.58 35.41
N ASP A 278 -17.97 12.60 34.57
CA ASP A 278 -17.12 12.13 33.47
C ASP A 278 -16.98 13.20 32.38
N VAL A 279 -18.04 13.96 32.08
CA VAL A 279 -18.00 15.07 31.11
C VAL A 279 -17.10 16.21 31.59
N ILE A 280 -17.20 16.63 32.86
CA ILE A 280 -16.36 17.72 33.40
C ILE A 280 -14.89 17.29 33.45
N THR A 281 -14.62 16.10 34.01
CA THR A 281 -13.26 15.58 34.11
C THR A 281 -12.62 15.41 32.73
N SER A 282 -13.38 14.91 31.75
CA SER A 282 -12.88 14.74 30.39
C SER A 282 -12.64 16.08 29.67
N ALA A 283 -13.50 17.08 29.83
CA ALA A 283 -13.31 18.41 29.28
C ALA A 283 -12.02 19.08 29.82
N ILE A 284 -11.82 19.03 31.14
CA ILE A 284 -10.60 19.54 31.79
C ILE A 284 -9.38 18.76 31.29
N CYS A 285 -9.47 17.44 31.24
CA CYS A 285 -8.37 16.58 30.80
C CYS A 285 -7.96 16.87 29.34
N ILE A 286 -8.91 17.01 28.42
CA ILE A 286 -8.64 17.35 27.02
C ILE A 286 -7.98 18.74 26.94
N LEU A 287 -8.51 19.73 27.66
CA LEU A 287 -7.97 21.08 27.67
C LEU A 287 -6.50 21.09 28.14
N VAL A 288 -6.20 20.39 29.24
CA VAL A 288 -4.84 20.28 29.78
C VAL A 288 -3.92 19.55 28.81
N LEU A 289 -4.33 18.38 28.30
CA LEU A 289 -3.50 17.58 27.40
C LEU A 289 -3.22 18.28 26.06
N VAL A 290 -4.22 18.93 25.46
CA VAL A 290 -4.05 19.67 24.20
C VAL A 290 -3.17 20.89 24.42
N THR A 291 -3.45 21.70 25.44
CA THR A 291 -2.63 22.88 25.78
C THR A 291 -1.19 22.47 26.05
N ALA A 292 -0.95 21.42 26.82
CA ALA A 292 0.40 20.95 27.12
C ALA A 292 1.14 20.45 25.87
N LYS A 293 0.45 19.78 24.93
CA LYS A 293 1.06 19.38 23.65
C LYS A 293 1.37 20.57 22.75
N GLU A 294 0.46 21.54 22.61
CA GLU A 294 0.70 22.75 21.81
C GLU A 294 1.85 23.60 22.37
N LEU A 295 1.88 23.73 23.70
CA LEU A 295 2.94 24.45 24.39
C LEU A 295 4.28 23.71 24.23
N GLY A 296 4.27 22.39 24.37
CA GLY A 296 5.45 21.55 24.14
C GLY A 296 5.99 21.68 22.71
N ASP A 297 5.12 21.69 21.71
CA ASP A 297 5.50 21.87 20.30
C ASP A 297 6.08 23.28 20.05
N ARG A 298 5.48 24.33 20.60
CA ARG A 298 5.95 25.72 20.45
C ARG A 298 7.28 25.98 21.16
N TYR A 299 7.48 25.42 22.35
CA TYR A 299 8.69 25.61 23.16
C TYR A 299 9.71 24.47 22.99
N LYS A 300 9.59 23.66 21.94
CA LYS A 300 10.48 22.53 21.65
C LYS A 300 11.96 22.90 21.61
N HIS A 301 12.31 24.12 21.19
CA HIS A 301 13.70 24.59 21.18
C HIS A 301 14.25 24.87 22.60
N LYS A 302 13.39 25.18 23.58
CA LYS A 302 13.80 25.48 24.97
C LYS A 302 13.75 24.24 25.87
N LEU A 303 12.86 23.29 25.57
CA LEU A 303 12.73 22.04 26.34
C LEU A 303 13.68 20.97 25.78
N LYS A 304 14.72 20.62 26.54
CA LYS A 304 15.65 19.53 26.19
C LYS A 304 14.98 18.14 26.16
N PHE A 305 13.84 17.99 26.84
CA PHE A 305 13.14 16.70 27.00
C PHE A 305 11.62 16.87 26.83
N PRO A 306 10.93 15.95 26.13
CA PRO A 306 9.48 15.95 26.08
C PRO A 306 8.92 15.57 27.46
N LEU A 307 8.14 16.46 28.06
CA LEU A 307 7.49 16.19 29.34
C LEU A 307 6.41 15.10 29.15
N PRO A 308 6.38 14.04 29.99
CA PRO A 308 5.35 13.01 29.94
C PRO A 308 4.04 13.54 30.55
N THR A 309 3.41 14.49 29.86
CA THR A 309 2.18 15.16 30.31
C THR A 309 1.03 14.18 30.53
N GLU A 310 0.99 13.10 29.77
CA GLU A 310 0.04 12.01 29.93
C GLU A 310 0.14 11.38 31.33
N LEU A 311 1.34 11.10 31.83
CA LEU A 311 1.56 10.54 33.18
C LEU A 311 1.10 11.50 34.27
N VAL A 312 1.46 12.79 34.16
CA VAL A 312 1.08 13.80 35.16
C VAL A 312 -0.44 13.87 35.29
N VAL A 313 -1.14 13.90 34.16
CA VAL A 313 -2.62 13.92 34.15
C VAL A 313 -3.20 12.66 34.78
N ILE A 314 -2.63 11.48 34.52
CA ILE A 314 -3.09 10.23 35.14
C ILE A 314 -2.90 10.23 36.64
N VAL A 315 -1.72 10.62 37.12
CA VAL A 315 -1.43 10.66 38.57
C VAL A 315 -2.39 11.63 39.26
N VAL A 316 -2.53 12.85 38.74
CA VAL A 316 -3.44 13.85 39.31
C VAL A 316 -4.88 13.37 39.26
N ALA A 317 -5.36 12.86 38.13
CA ALA A 317 -6.74 12.40 38.01
C ALA A 317 -7.04 11.18 38.90
N THR A 318 -6.06 10.28 39.08
CA THR A 318 -6.19 9.13 39.98
C THR A 318 -6.28 9.58 41.44
N LEU A 319 -5.44 10.53 41.86
CA LEU A 319 -5.48 11.09 43.21
C LEU A 319 -6.82 11.81 43.46
N VAL A 320 -7.27 12.64 42.52
CA VAL A 320 -8.56 13.33 42.60
C VAL A 320 -9.71 12.33 42.67
N SER A 321 -9.68 11.26 41.86
CA SER A 321 -10.72 10.24 41.88
C SER A 321 -10.74 9.42 43.17
N HIS A 322 -9.57 9.08 43.69
CA HIS A 322 -9.42 8.31 44.93
C HIS A 322 -9.89 9.10 46.16
N TYR A 323 -9.38 10.32 46.36
CA TYR A 323 -9.74 11.15 47.51
C TYR A 323 -11.14 11.76 47.37
N GLY A 324 -11.58 12.05 46.14
CA GLY A 324 -12.92 12.55 45.84
C GLY A 324 -14.00 11.48 45.80
N LYS A 325 -13.64 10.19 45.95
CA LYS A 325 -14.56 9.03 45.89
C LYS A 325 -15.55 9.10 44.71
N LEU A 326 -15.04 9.47 43.53
CA LEU A 326 -15.89 9.81 42.38
C LEU A 326 -16.73 8.62 41.87
N ASN A 327 -16.27 7.39 42.07
CA ASN A 327 -17.04 6.18 41.75
C ASN A 327 -18.25 6.00 42.68
N GLU A 328 -18.06 6.17 43.99
CA GLU A 328 -19.13 5.95 44.98
C GLU A 328 -20.18 7.06 44.94
N VAL A 329 -19.74 8.32 44.80
CA VAL A 329 -20.62 9.50 44.89
C VAL A 329 -21.31 9.80 43.57
N TYR A 330 -20.59 9.67 42.45
CA TYR A 330 -21.07 10.08 41.13
C TYR A 330 -21.23 8.92 40.15
N ALA A 331 -21.07 7.66 40.58
CA ALA A 331 -21.12 6.48 39.71
C ALA A 331 -20.20 6.58 38.47
N SER A 332 -19.06 7.28 38.61
CA SER A 332 -18.07 7.41 37.54
C SER A 332 -17.38 6.08 37.28
N SER A 333 -17.26 5.70 36.01
CA SER A 333 -16.68 4.40 35.65
C SER A 333 -15.17 4.37 35.87
N VAL A 334 -14.69 3.49 36.75
CA VAL A 334 -13.27 3.30 37.07
C VAL A 334 -12.67 2.01 36.49
N SER A 335 -11.33 1.93 36.43
CA SER A 335 -10.60 0.78 35.88
C SER A 335 -10.74 -0.49 36.72
N GLY A 336 -10.94 -0.36 38.04
CA GLY A 336 -11.13 -1.51 38.94
C GLY A 336 -9.85 -2.30 39.24
N ALA A 337 -10.01 -3.48 39.83
CA ALA A 337 -8.88 -4.31 40.26
C ALA A 337 -8.06 -4.85 39.08
N ILE A 338 -6.78 -4.48 39.05
CA ILE A 338 -5.81 -5.00 38.08
C ILE A 338 -4.94 -6.02 38.82
N PRO A 339 -4.98 -7.32 38.45
CA PRO A 339 -4.14 -8.32 39.08
C PRO A 339 -2.66 -8.00 38.87
N THR A 340 -1.85 -8.29 39.88
CA THR A 340 -0.39 -8.17 39.81
C THR A 340 0.25 -9.52 39.50
N GLY A 341 1.46 -9.48 38.93
CA GLY A 341 2.23 -10.70 38.63
C GLY A 341 1.93 -11.31 37.27
N PHE A 342 2.49 -12.50 37.05
CA PHE A 342 2.32 -13.26 35.81
C PHE A 342 1.32 -14.40 35.98
N ILE A 343 0.40 -14.51 35.04
CA ILE A 343 -0.48 -15.69 34.90
C ILE A 343 0.35 -16.81 34.25
N PRO A 344 0.22 -18.07 34.71
CA PRO A 344 0.92 -19.20 34.10
C PRO A 344 0.59 -19.32 32.61
N PRO A 345 1.55 -19.77 31.78
CA PRO A 345 1.32 -19.92 30.35
C PRO A 345 0.24 -20.94 30.06
N LYS A 346 -0.64 -20.64 29.10
CA LYS A 346 -1.73 -21.50 28.65
C LYS A 346 -1.70 -21.59 27.13
N VAL A 347 -1.85 -22.79 26.59
CA VAL A 347 -1.93 -23.00 25.14
C VAL A 347 -3.22 -22.36 24.61
N PRO A 348 -3.16 -21.55 23.54
CA PRO A 348 -4.37 -20.98 22.95
C PRO A 348 -5.31 -22.11 22.49
N PRO A 349 -6.63 -21.98 22.72
CA PRO A 349 -7.57 -23.07 22.51
C PRO A 349 -7.75 -23.42 21.01
N PHE A 350 -7.35 -24.64 20.62
CA PHE A 350 -7.40 -25.12 19.23
C PHE A 350 -8.80 -25.07 18.60
N ASN A 351 -9.85 -25.37 19.37
CA ASN A 351 -11.23 -25.37 18.88
C ASN A 351 -11.67 -23.96 18.40
N LEU A 352 -11.20 -22.91 19.08
CA LEU A 352 -11.51 -21.52 18.70
C LEU A 352 -10.66 -21.05 17.52
N MET A 353 -9.43 -21.58 17.35
CA MET A 353 -8.53 -21.19 16.26
C MET A 353 -9.17 -21.37 14.89
N LEU A 354 -9.85 -22.50 14.64
CA LEU A 354 -10.52 -22.77 13.36
C LEU A 354 -11.67 -21.80 13.10
N ARG A 355 -12.38 -21.38 14.16
CA ARG A 355 -13.51 -20.46 14.03
C ARG A 355 -13.07 -19.04 13.69
N VAL A 356 -11.99 -18.57 14.31
CA VAL A 356 -11.43 -17.21 14.09
C VAL A 356 -10.40 -17.14 12.96
N ALA A 357 -10.18 -18.25 12.24
CA ALA A 357 -9.13 -18.35 11.24
C ALA A 357 -9.31 -17.37 10.06
N VAL A 358 -10.55 -17.03 9.72
CA VAL A 358 -10.84 -16.06 8.65
C VAL A 358 -10.60 -14.62 9.15
N ASP A 359 -11.02 -14.31 10.38
CA ASP A 359 -10.85 -12.98 10.98
C ASP A 359 -9.37 -12.67 11.29
N ALA A 360 -8.55 -13.70 11.49
CA ALA A 360 -7.11 -13.56 11.70
C ALA A 360 -6.36 -13.04 10.46
N LEU A 361 -6.89 -13.23 9.25
CA LEU A 361 -6.20 -12.86 8.01
C LEU A 361 -6.11 -11.33 7.82
N PRO A 362 -7.20 -10.56 7.89
CA PRO A 362 -7.12 -9.09 7.89
C PRO A 362 -6.24 -8.54 9.01
N LEU A 363 -6.36 -9.11 10.22
CA LEU A 363 -5.54 -8.75 11.38
C LEU A 363 -4.04 -8.90 11.11
N ALA A 364 -3.64 -10.04 10.52
CA ALA A 364 -2.27 -10.33 10.12
C ALA A 364 -1.73 -9.32 9.09
N ILE A 365 -2.51 -9.05 8.04
CA ILE A 365 -2.15 -8.12 6.97
C ILE A 365 -2.01 -6.69 7.51
N VAL A 366 -3.01 -6.19 8.25
CA VAL A 366 -2.99 -4.84 8.81
C VAL A 366 -1.83 -4.67 9.79
N SER A 367 -1.60 -5.64 10.69
CA SER A 367 -0.49 -5.61 11.64
C SER A 367 0.89 -5.55 10.94
N PHE A 368 1.09 -6.35 9.88
CA PHE A 368 2.31 -6.33 9.08
C PHE A 368 2.47 -5.01 8.33
N VAL A 369 1.45 -4.59 7.58
CA VAL A 369 1.43 -3.34 6.79
C VAL A 369 1.82 -2.15 7.66
N PHE A 370 1.19 -1.98 8.82
CA PHE A 370 1.50 -0.86 9.70
C PHE A 370 2.95 -0.86 10.17
N THR A 371 3.43 -2.04 10.55
CA THR A 371 4.79 -2.18 11.04
C THR A 371 5.81 -1.88 9.96
N VAL A 372 5.62 -2.40 8.75
CA VAL A 372 6.55 -2.18 7.65
C VAL A 372 6.55 -0.71 7.21
N SER A 373 5.36 -0.08 7.11
CA SER A 373 5.24 1.31 6.68
C SER A 373 5.83 2.30 7.68
N LEU A 374 5.61 2.08 8.98
CA LEU A 374 6.21 2.91 10.01
C LEU A 374 7.72 2.69 10.09
N SER A 375 8.16 1.46 9.86
CA SER A 375 9.58 1.15 9.74
C SER A 375 10.16 1.94 8.57
N GLU A 376 9.60 1.83 7.36
CA GLU A 376 10.07 2.53 6.15
C GLU A 376 10.10 4.06 6.33
N MET A 377 9.08 4.63 7.00
CA MET A 377 9.08 6.04 7.38
C MET A 377 10.30 6.41 8.25
N CYS A 378 10.63 5.59 9.24
CA CYS A 378 11.80 5.81 10.08
C CYS A 378 13.12 5.59 9.31
N ALA A 379 13.18 4.61 8.41
CA ALA A 379 14.34 4.38 7.55
C ALA A 379 14.65 5.56 6.65
N LYS A 380 13.63 6.12 5.98
CA LYS A 380 13.77 7.32 5.15
C LYS A 380 14.25 8.50 5.98
N LYS A 381 13.68 8.71 7.17
CA LYS A 381 14.03 9.84 8.07
C LYS A 381 15.45 9.76 8.63
N TYR A 382 15.94 8.56 8.95
CA TYR A 382 17.24 8.34 9.61
C TYR A 382 18.27 7.63 8.72
N ALA A 383 18.05 7.59 7.40
CA ALA A 383 18.95 7.05 6.40
C ALA A 383 19.47 5.62 6.68
N TYR A 384 18.59 4.66 6.94
CA TYR A 384 18.92 3.24 7.02
C TYR A 384 17.97 2.38 6.18
N SER A 385 18.32 1.13 5.87
CA SER A 385 17.49 0.22 5.08
C SER A 385 16.70 -0.76 5.95
N ILE A 386 15.50 -1.13 5.52
CA ILE A 386 14.65 -2.13 6.19
C ILE A 386 14.42 -3.33 5.29
N LYS A 387 14.27 -4.49 5.92
CA LYS A 387 13.91 -5.74 5.23
C LYS A 387 12.47 -6.11 5.56
N ALA A 388 11.54 -5.88 4.63
CA ALA A 388 10.11 -6.14 4.82
C ALA A 388 9.78 -7.57 5.28
N ASN A 389 10.40 -8.59 4.66
CA ASN A 389 10.21 -9.99 5.07
C ASN A 389 10.67 -10.26 6.51
N GLN A 390 11.73 -9.60 6.97
CA GLN A 390 12.22 -9.76 8.34
C GLN A 390 11.31 -9.06 9.35
N GLU A 391 10.78 -7.89 9.02
CA GLU A 391 9.74 -7.23 9.83
C GLU A 391 8.49 -8.12 9.94
N MET A 392 8.12 -8.81 8.87
CA MET A 392 6.99 -9.75 8.89
C MET A 392 7.23 -10.94 9.84
N PHE A 393 8.44 -11.51 9.85
CA PHE A 393 8.81 -12.52 10.84
C PHE A 393 8.80 -11.95 12.25
N ALA A 394 9.41 -10.78 12.47
CA ALA A 394 9.49 -10.16 13.79
C ALA A 394 8.10 -9.94 14.40
N VAL A 395 7.17 -9.35 13.64
CA VAL A 395 5.78 -9.14 14.09
C VAL A 395 5.03 -10.46 14.27
N GLY A 396 5.24 -11.44 13.38
CA GLY A 396 4.68 -12.78 13.52
C GLY A 396 5.05 -13.44 14.85
N PHE A 397 6.33 -13.42 15.22
CA PHE A 397 6.78 -13.93 16.51
C PHE A 397 6.33 -13.07 17.70
N CYS A 398 6.20 -11.75 17.54
CA CYS A 398 5.56 -10.87 18.53
C CYS A 398 4.08 -11.21 18.77
N ASN A 399 3.42 -11.98 17.90
CA ASN A 399 2.05 -12.44 18.10
C ASN A 399 2.00 -13.91 18.56
N ILE A 400 2.82 -14.80 17.97
CA ILE A 400 2.83 -16.23 18.32
C ILE A 400 3.30 -16.44 19.77
N ILE A 401 4.49 -15.95 20.14
CA ILE A 401 5.09 -16.28 21.45
C ILE A 401 4.24 -15.70 22.59
N PRO A 402 3.77 -14.43 22.55
CA PRO A 402 3.00 -13.86 23.65
C PRO A 402 1.59 -14.45 23.79
N SER A 403 1.03 -15.06 22.74
CA SER A 403 -0.30 -15.69 22.82
C SER A 403 -0.39 -16.79 23.89
N PHE A 404 0.72 -17.48 24.17
CA PHE A 404 0.82 -18.47 25.25
C PHE A 404 0.80 -17.84 26.66
N PHE A 405 1.01 -16.53 26.76
CA PHE A 405 1.04 -15.77 28.01
C PHE A 405 -0.16 -14.82 28.12
N HIS A 406 -1.33 -15.22 27.59
CA HIS A 406 -2.56 -14.43 27.64
C HIS A 406 -2.41 -13.02 27.02
N SER A 407 -1.60 -12.89 25.98
CA SER A 407 -1.47 -11.66 25.21
C SER A 407 -2.32 -11.71 23.94
N PHE A 408 -2.69 -10.54 23.43
CA PHE A 408 -3.39 -10.41 22.16
C PHE A 408 -2.57 -9.62 21.14
N ALA A 409 -3.10 -9.45 19.93
CA ALA A 409 -2.34 -9.01 18.78
C ALA A 409 -1.63 -7.66 18.97
N THR A 410 -0.40 -7.61 18.46
CA THR A 410 0.51 -6.46 18.51
C THR A 410 0.71 -5.86 17.13
N SER A 411 1.11 -4.59 17.10
CA SER A 411 1.60 -3.91 15.91
C SER A 411 2.46 -2.70 16.28
N ALA A 412 3.12 -2.11 15.30
CA ALA A 412 3.79 -0.84 15.47
C ALA A 412 2.80 0.31 15.72
N ALA A 413 3.10 1.20 16.67
CA ALA A 413 2.27 2.37 16.93
C ALA A 413 2.97 3.67 16.54
N LEU A 414 2.26 4.51 15.79
CA LEU A 414 2.76 5.79 15.29
C LEU A 414 3.12 6.77 16.42
N ALA A 415 2.22 6.99 17.38
CA ALA A 415 2.43 7.96 18.46
C ALA A 415 3.66 7.62 19.31
N LYS A 416 3.81 6.35 19.70
CA LYS A 416 4.97 5.86 20.46
C LYS A 416 6.27 6.01 19.67
N THR A 417 6.26 5.61 18.40
CA THR A 417 7.43 5.75 17.53
C THR A 417 7.83 7.21 17.35
N LEU A 418 6.88 8.13 17.20
CA LEU A 418 7.16 9.56 17.08
C LEU A 418 7.81 10.12 18.36
N VAL A 419 7.30 9.77 19.54
CA VAL A 419 7.93 10.16 20.82
C VAL A 419 9.34 9.56 20.93
N LYS A 420 9.49 8.27 20.61
CA LYS A 420 10.78 7.55 20.62
C LYS A 420 11.83 8.24 19.74
N THR A 421 11.42 8.64 18.53
CA THR A 421 12.27 9.39 17.59
C THR A 421 12.59 10.82 18.06
N SER A 422 11.70 11.44 18.84
CA SER A 422 11.88 12.80 19.35
C SER A 422 12.78 12.85 20.59
N THR A 423 12.88 11.76 21.34
CA THR A 423 13.76 11.62 22.52
C THR A 423 15.23 11.33 22.19
N GLY A 424 15.62 11.35 20.91
CA GLY A 424 17.01 11.08 20.49
C GLY A 424 17.43 9.61 20.58
N CYS A 425 16.46 8.68 20.57
CA CYS A 425 16.72 7.24 20.50
C CYS A 425 17.54 6.89 19.26
N GLN A 426 18.50 5.97 19.41
CA GLN A 426 19.36 5.52 18.32
C GLN A 426 19.21 4.02 18.04
N THR A 427 18.81 3.23 19.05
CA THR A 427 18.74 1.77 18.95
C THR A 427 17.51 1.15 19.62
N GLN A 428 17.34 -0.16 19.45
CA GLN A 428 16.24 -0.91 20.04
C GLN A 428 16.39 -1.14 21.55
N VAL A 429 17.54 -0.78 22.17
CA VAL A 429 17.74 -0.89 23.63
C VAL A 429 16.64 -0.13 24.40
N SER A 430 16.16 0.99 23.85
CA SER A 430 15.00 1.73 24.36
C SER A 430 13.75 0.84 24.56
N GLY A 431 13.54 -0.16 23.70
CA GLY A 431 12.44 -1.13 23.84
C GLY A 431 12.58 -2.03 25.06
N VAL A 432 13.79 -2.52 25.35
CA VAL A 432 14.07 -3.34 26.55
C VAL A 432 13.83 -2.54 27.82
N ILE A 433 14.28 -1.27 27.83
CA ILE A 433 14.07 -0.37 28.98
C ILE A 433 12.58 -0.09 29.17
N SER A 434 11.83 0.11 28.08
CA SER A 434 10.37 0.22 28.12
C SER A 434 9.72 -1.04 28.68
N ALA A 435 10.18 -2.24 28.30
CA ALA A 435 9.71 -3.51 28.86
C ALA A 435 9.97 -3.61 30.38
N MET A 436 11.13 -3.13 30.86
CA MET A 436 11.44 -3.10 32.30
C MET A 436 10.52 -2.17 33.09
N VAL A 437 10.14 -1.01 32.52
CA VAL A 437 9.15 -0.12 33.14
C VAL A 437 7.77 -0.79 33.22
N VAL A 438 7.34 -1.46 32.14
CA VAL A 438 6.06 -2.18 32.14
C VAL A 438 6.09 -3.34 33.15
N LEU A 439 7.22 -4.05 33.26
CA LEU A 439 7.42 -5.10 34.25
C LEU A 439 7.31 -4.56 35.68
N LEU A 440 7.95 -3.42 35.98
CA LEU A 440 7.83 -2.77 37.29
C LEU A 440 6.38 -2.44 37.62
N VAL A 441 5.62 -1.95 36.63
CA VAL A 441 4.20 -1.65 36.82
C VAL A 441 3.38 -2.90 37.07
N LEU A 442 3.59 -3.96 36.29
CA LEU A 442 2.89 -5.25 36.44
C LEU A 442 3.11 -5.89 37.81
N LEU A 443 4.31 -5.73 38.38
CA LEU A 443 4.66 -6.35 39.67
C LEU A 443 4.24 -5.49 40.87
N PHE A 444 4.35 -4.16 40.78
CA PHE A 444 4.23 -3.28 41.94
C PHE A 444 3.22 -2.13 41.80
N LEU A 445 3.18 -1.44 40.65
CA LEU A 445 2.36 -0.22 40.51
C LEU A 445 0.94 -0.45 39.98
N ALA A 446 0.59 -1.65 39.50
CA ALA A 446 -0.74 -1.93 38.93
C ALA A 446 -1.91 -1.59 39.88
N PRO A 447 -1.84 -1.86 41.21
CA PRO A 447 -2.93 -1.53 42.13
C PRO A 447 -3.22 -0.02 42.24
N LEU A 448 -2.23 0.83 41.97
CA LEU A 448 -2.40 2.29 42.02
C LEU A 448 -3.39 2.80 40.97
N PHE A 449 -3.65 2.04 39.91
CA PHE A 449 -4.60 2.41 38.85
C PHE A 449 -6.06 2.01 39.15
N TYR A 450 -6.36 1.46 40.33
CA TYR A 450 -7.71 1.02 40.70
C TYR A 450 -8.77 2.13 40.53
N SER A 451 -8.48 3.30 41.11
CA SER A 451 -9.37 4.48 41.08
C SER A 451 -9.25 5.30 39.79
N LEU A 452 -8.54 4.83 38.77
CA LEU A 452 -8.39 5.58 37.52
C LEU A 452 -9.71 5.57 36.73
N GLN A 453 -10.22 6.75 36.39
CA GLN A 453 -11.46 6.89 35.60
C GLN A 453 -11.24 6.49 34.13
N LYS A 454 -12.21 5.78 33.55
CA LYS A 454 -12.20 5.36 32.13
C LYS A 454 -12.27 6.58 31.17
N CYS A 455 -12.88 7.69 31.60
CA CYS A 455 -12.96 8.92 30.79
C CYS A 455 -11.57 9.53 30.52
N VAL A 456 -10.67 9.52 31.50
CA VAL A 456 -9.29 10.04 31.37
C VAL A 456 -8.49 9.21 30.36
N LEU A 457 -8.66 7.89 30.38
CA LEU A 457 -8.06 6.98 29.40
C LEU A 457 -8.55 7.29 27.97
N ALA A 458 -9.84 7.54 27.80
CA ALA A 458 -10.42 7.92 26.52
C ALA A 458 -9.87 9.25 26.00
N CYS A 459 -9.69 10.25 26.87
CA CYS A 459 -9.04 11.53 26.53
C CYS A 459 -7.63 11.33 25.99
N ILE A 460 -6.82 10.48 26.63
CA ILE A 460 -5.46 10.17 26.19
C ILE A 460 -5.47 9.57 24.78
N ILE A 461 -6.39 8.63 24.50
CA ILE A 461 -6.54 8.05 23.17
C ILE A 461 -6.90 9.15 22.16
N ILE A 462 -7.93 9.96 22.41
CA ILE A 462 -8.39 11.01 21.49
C ILE A 462 -7.25 11.99 21.16
N VAL A 463 -6.53 12.47 22.19
CA VAL A 463 -5.42 13.40 21.99
C VAL A 463 -4.26 12.75 21.23
N SER A 464 -4.05 11.43 21.37
CA SER A 464 -3.04 10.70 20.59
C SER A 464 -3.36 10.62 19.09
N LEU A 465 -4.64 10.68 18.70
CA LEU A 465 -5.10 10.64 17.30
C LEU A 465 -4.93 11.97 16.55
N ARG A 466 -4.63 13.07 17.25
CA ARG A 466 -4.48 14.42 16.70
C ARG A 466 -3.62 14.47 15.45
N GLY A 467 -2.49 13.75 15.43
CA GLY A 467 -1.56 13.75 14.29
C GLY A 467 -2.17 13.14 13.01
N ALA A 468 -3.00 12.09 13.15
CA ALA A 468 -3.67 11.46 12.02
C ALA A 468 -4.87 12.28 11.51
N LEU A 469 -5.59 12.95 12.41
CA LEU A 469 -6.71 13.83 12.06
C LEU A 469 -6.27 15.15 11.42
N ARG A 470 -5.09 15.67 11.77
CA ARG A 470 -4.53 16.89 11.15
C ARG A 470 -4.35 16.75 9.63
N LYS A 471 -4.18 15.54 9.12
CA LYS A 471 -4.00 15.25 7.68
C LYS A 471 -5.16 15.73 6.80
N PHE A 472 -6.36 15.93 7.36
CA PHE A 472 -7.46 16.58 6.64
C PHE A 472 -7.11 17.98 6.12
N ARG A 473 -6.25 18.71 6.86
CA ARG A 473 -5.79 20.05 6.47
C ARG A 473 -4.85 20.02 5.25
N ASP A 474 -4.19 18.90 5.00
CA ASP A 474 -3.21 18.77 3.92
C ASP A 474 -3.85 18.42 2.57
N VAL A 475 -5.14 18.03 2.56
CA VAL A 475 -5.88 17.59 1.36
C VAL A 475 -5.89 18.63 0.23
N PRO A 476 -6.14 19.94 0.48
CA PRO A 476 -6.15 20.94 -0.60
C PRO A 476 -4.78 21.06 -1.29
N SER A 477 -3.69 21.05 -0.52
CA SER A 477 -2.33 21.10 -1.06
C SER A 477 -2.02 19.86 -1.90
N ARG A 478 -2.39 18.66 -1.42
CA ARG A 478 -2.23 17.40 -2.16
C ARG A 478 -3.02 17.39 -3.47
N TYR A 479 -4.24 17.93 -3.47
CA TYR A 479 -5.07 18.02 -4.66
C TYR A 479 -4.42 18.84 -5.78
N HIS A 480 -3.74 19.94 -5.43
CA HIS A 480 -3.01 20.75 -6.39
C HIS A 480 -1.77 20.04 -6.94
N MET A 481 -1.11 19.18 -6.17
CA MET A 481 0.07 18.43 -6.61
C MET A 481 -0.31 17.25 -7.53
N ASN A 482 -1.19 16.37 -7.09
CA ASN A 482 -1.60 15.20 -7.85
C ASN A 482 -3.03 14.76 -7.50
N LYS A 483 -3.96 15.02 -8.42
CA LYS A 483 -5.38 14.70 -8.26
C LYS A 483 -5.63 13.23 -7.96
N VAL A 484 -4.92 12.32 -8.62
CA VAL A 484 -5.16 10.86 -8.50
C VAL A 484 -4.79 10.36 -7.11
N ASP A 485 -3.69 10.84 -6.53
CA ASP A 485 -3.27 10.42 -5.19
C ASP A 485 -4.25 10.95 -4.14
N THR A 486 -4.80 12.15 -4.35
CA THR A 486 -5.87 12.68 -3.51
C THR A 486 -7.15 11.84 -3.60
N PHE A 487 -7.53 11.37 -4.79
CA PHE A 487 -8.65 10.43 -4.92
C PHE A 487 -8.40 9.12 -4.19
N VAL A 488 -7.20 8.54 -4.31
CA VAL A 488 -6.81 7.32 -3.56
C VAL A 488 -6.94 7.55 -2.06
N TRP A 489 -6.46 8.70 -1.56
CA TRP A 489 -6.58 9.09 -0.16
C TRP A 489 -8.04 9.21 0.29
N ILE A 490 -8.89 9.92 -0.47
CA ILE A 490 -10.32 10.14 -0.16
C ILE A 490 -11.06 8.80 -0.11
N VAL A 491 -10.90 7.97 -1.13
CA VAL A 491 -11.57 6.66 -1.23
C VAL A 491 -11.16 5.77 -0.06
N THR A 492 -9.87 5.72 0.25
CA THR A 492 -9.36 4.91 1.37
C THR A 492 -9.90 5.41 2.71
N MET A 493 -9.94 6.74 2.92
CA MET A 493 -10.43 7.35 4.15
C MET A 493 -11.92 7.06 4.39
N PHE A 494 -12.77 7.30 3.39
CA PHE A 494 -14.21 7.03 3.52
C PHE A 494 -14.51 5.54 3.63
N ALA A 495 -13.85 4.68 2.86
CA ALA A 495 -14.03 3.22 2.96
C ALA A 495 -13.64 2.72 4.36
N SER A 496 -12.52 3.20 4.90
CA SER A 496 -12.05 2.83 6.25
C SER A 496 -12.95 3.35 7.37
N ALA A 497 -13.55 4.53 7.19
CA ALA A 497 -14.41 5.14 8.21
C ALA A 497 -15.85 4.60 8.20
N LEU A 498 -16.42 4.35 7.03
CA LEU A 498 -17.84 4.02 6.87
C LEU A 498 -18.12 2.52 6.75
N ILE A 499 -17.25 1.76 6.08
CA ILE A 499 -17.49 0.32 5.83
C ILE A 499 -16.93 -0.50 6.98
N SER A 500 -15.61 -0.48 7.09
CA SER A 500 -14.82 -1.04 8.19
C SER A 500 -13.37 -0.64 7.94
N THR A 501 -12.58 -0.60 8.99
CA THR A 501 -11.15 -0.26 8.88
C THR A 501 -10.44 -1.26 7.97
N GLU A 502 -10.64 -2.56 8.20
CA GLU A 502 -10.01 -3.66 7.45
C GLU A 502 -10.29 -3.62 5.94
N ILE A 503 -11.58 -3.55 5.57
CA ILE A 503 -12.00 -3.51 4.17
C ILE A 503 -11.53 -2.20 3.52
N GLY A 504 -11.50 -1.10 4.28
CA GLY A 504 -11.00 0.19 3.82
C GLY A 504 -9.56 0.14 3.31
N LEU A 505 -8.67 -0.59 4.00
CA LEU A 505 -7.29 -0.79 3.52
C LEU A 505 -7.24 -1.54 2.20
N LEU A 506 -7.99 -2.65 2.11
CA LEU A 506 -8.04 -3.48 0.91
C LEU A 506 -8.56 -2.68 -0.29
N VAL A 507 -9.67 -1.94 -0.09
CA VAL A 507 -10.24 -1.05 -1.10
C VAL A 507 -9.21 -0.01 -1.54
N GLY A 508 -8.48 0.60 -0.60
CA GLY A 508 -7.42 1.56 -0.90
C GLY A 508 -6.30 0.99 -1.77
N ILE A 509 -5.80 -0.22 -1.45
CA ILE A 509 -4.74 -0.89 -2.21
C ILE A 509 -5.22 -1.24 -3.62
N VAL A 510 -6.40 -1.86 -3.74
CA VAL A 510 -6.99 -2.25 -5.04
C VAL A 510 -7.25 -1.02 -5.90
N PHE A 511 -7.80 0.05 -5.33
CA PHE A 511 -8.06 1.29 -6.03
C PHE A 511 -6.76 1.98 -6.47
N SER A 512 -5.73 2.00 -5.63
CA SER A 512 -4.41 2.53 -5.99
C SER A 512 -3.79 1.77 -7.16
N LEU A 513 -3.88 0.44 -7.17
CA LEU A 513 -3.39 -0.39 -8.28
C LEU A 513 -4.20 -0.12 -9.56
N LEU A 514 -5.53 -0.02 -9.45
CA LEU A 514 -6.41 0.34 -10.57
C LEU A 514 -6.02 1.69 -11.16
N CYS A 515 -5.75 2.71 -10.34
CA CYS A 515 -5.30 4.02 -10.81
C CYS A 515 -3.99 3.96 -11.60
N VAL A 516 -3.03 3.12 -11.17
CA VAL A 516 -1.79 2.88 -11.92
C VAL A 516 -2.09 2.24 -13.27
N ILE A 517 -2.95 1.22 -13.31
CA ILE A 517 -3.35 0.54 -14.55
C ILE A 517 -4.02 1.52 -15.51
N VAL A 518 -5.01 2.29 -15.04
CA VAL A 518 -5.74 3.27 -15.86
C VAL A 518 -4.80 4.34 -16.43
N ARG A 519 -3.81 4.80 -15.65
CA ARG A 519 -2.78 5.75 -16.13
C ARG A 519 -1.95 5.18 -17.27
N THR A 520 -1.58 3.90 -17.22
CA THR A 520 -0.81 3.26 -18.30
C THR A 520 -1.64 2.94 -19.56
N GLN A 521 -2.97 2.91 -19.45
CA GLN A 521 -3.86 2.64 -20.59
C GLN A 521 -4.05 3.83 -21.51
N ARG A 522 -3.96 5.06 -20.98
CA ARG A 522 -4.11 6.30 -21.74
C ARG A 522 -2.87 7.19 -21.60
N PRO A 523 -1.72 6.75 -22.13
CA PRO A 523 -0.52 7.57 -22.15
C PRO A 523 -0.66 8.74 -23.12
N ARG A 524 0.28 9.68 -23.02
CA ARG A 524 0.45 10.71 -24.03
C ARG A 524 0.93 10.10 -25.34
N THR A 525 0.43 10.66 -26.44
CA THR A 525 0.76 10.26 -27.80
C THR A 525 0.95 11.53 -28.61
N ALA A 526 2.06 11.63 -29.32
CA ALA A 526 2.47 12.83 -30.01
C ALA A 526 2.87 12.53 -31.45
N LEU A 527 2.67 13.53 -32.33
CA LEU A 527 3.31 13.56 -33.64
C LEU A 527 4.53 14.48 -33.52
N LEU A 528 5.70 14.00 -33.93
CA LEU A 528 6.93 14.76 -33.77
C LEU A 528 7.23 15.60 -35.01
N GLY A 529 7.61 16.86 -34.78
CA GLY A 529 8.20 17.76 -35.76
C GLY A 529 9.72 17.87 -35.55
N GLN A 530 10.44 18.32 -36.58
CA GLN A 530 11.89 18.52 -36.54
C GLN A 530 12.23 19.96 -36.17
N ILE A 531 13.11 20.15 -35.20
CA ILE A 531 13.68 21.47 -34.90
C ILE A 531 14.59 21.87 -36.07
N GLN A 532 14.42 23.08 -36.61
CA GLN A 532 15.13 23.55 -37.81
C GLN A 532 16.64 23.32 -37.71
N ASP A 533 17.23 22.78 -38.78
CA ASP A 533 18.67 22.50 -38.91
C ASP A 533 19.31 21.64 -37.80
N THR A 534 18.50 20.88 -37.06
CA THR A 534 19.02 19.95 -36.04
C THR A 534 18.49 18.52 -36.22
N ASN A 535 19.08 17.59 -35.46
CA ASN A 535 18.71 16.17 -35.46
C ASN A 535 17.63 15.83 -34.40
N PHE A 536 17.07 16.85 -33.76
CA PHE A 536 16.13 16.68 -32.64
C PHE A 536 14.67 16.78 -33.11
N TYR A 537 13.82 15.98 -32.48
CA TYR A 537 12.40 15.85 -32.82
C TYR A 537 11.56 15.95 -31.55
N GLU A 538 10.59 16.87 -31.54
CA GLU A 538 9.70 17.12 -30.41
C GLU A 538 8.23 17.25 -30.80
N ASP A 539 7.36 17.21 -29.79
CA ASP A 539 5.90 17.25 -29.96
C ASP A 539 5.44 18.57 -30.58
N ASP A 540 4.80 18.45 -31.75
CA ASP A 540 4.22 19.54 -32.53
C ASP A 540 3.09 20.27 -31.78
N LEU A 541 2.47 19.64 -30.78
CA LEU A 541 1.43 20.25 -29.95
C LEU A 541 1.97 21.02 -28.73
N GLU A 542 3.20 20.72 -28.29
CA GLU A 542 3.78 21.31 -27.06
C GLU A 542 4.76 22.44 -27.36
N TYR A 543 5.43 22.42 -28.51
CA TYR A 543 6.43 23.41 -28.91
C TYR A 543 6.10 24.08 -30.25
N GLU A 544 6.27 25.39 -30.31
CA GLU A 544 6.22 26.17 -31.55
C GLU A 544 7.57 26.14 -32.28
N ASN A 545 7.60 26.49 -33.58
CA ASN A 545 8.80 26.49 -34.45
C ASN A 545 9.34 25.11 -34.86
N LEU A 546 8.48 24.10 -34.90
CA LEU A 546 8.81 22.79 -35.45
C LEU A 546 8.48 22.72 -36.95
N SER A 547 9.36 22.09 -37.72
CA SER A 547 9.16 21.84 -39.15
C SER A 547 8.66 20.40 -39.37
N SER A 548 7.53 20.26 -40.06
CA SER A 548 7.05 18.92 -40.43
C SER A 548 7.92 18.33 -41.55
N VAL A 549 8.34 17.08 -41.40
CA VAL A 549 9.15 16.41 -42.43
C VAL A 549 8.24 16.01 -43.59
N PRO A 550 8.50 16.48 -44.83
CA PRO A 550 7.63 16.17 -45.96
C PRO A 550 7.52 14.65 -46.19
N LYS A 551 6.29 14.16 -46.35
CA LYS A 551 5.95 12.75 -46.64
C LYS A 551 6.40 11.72 -45.58
N VAL A 552 6.84 12.15 -44.39
CA VAL A 552 7.20 11.27 -43.27
C VAL A 552 6.40 11.68 -42.04
N LYS A 553 5.74 10.73 -41.38
CA LYS A 553 5.06 10.95 -40.10
C LYS A 553 5.82 10.22 -39.00
N ILE A 554 6.10 10.92 -37.91
CA ILE A 554 6.85 10.37 -36.77
C ILE A 554 5.90 10.32 -35.57
N PHE A 555 5.60 9.11 -35.08
CA PHE A 555 4.64 8.88 -34.01
C PHE A 555 5.37 8.40 -32.75
N ARG A 556 5.15 9.10 -31.63
CA ARG A 556 5.69 8.75 -30.31
C ARG A 556 4.57 8.26 -29.39
N PHE A 557 4.80 7.11 -28.75
CA PHE A 557 3.89 6.52 -27.76
C PHE A 557 4.57 6.38 -26.40
N GLU A 558 4.11 7.14 -25.40
CA GLU A 558 4.79 7.26 -24.11
C GLU A 558 4.38 6.19 -23.08
N ALA A 559 4.39 4.91 -23.47
CA ALA A 559 4.16 3.79 -22.56
C ALA A 559 4.66 2.46 -23.10
N PRO A 560 4.80 1.42 -22.24
CA PRO A 560 4.89 0.05 -22.71
C PRO A 560 3.68 -0.31 -23.57
N LEU A 561 3.85 -1.14 -24.60
CA LEU A 561 2.75 -1.57 -25.46
C LEU A 561 2.37 -3.02 -25.14
N TYR A 562 1.14 -3.21 -24.66
CA TYR A 562 0.64 -4.51 -24.22
C TYR A 562 -0.88 -4.63 -24.42
N TYR A 563 -1.46 -5.77 -24.06
CA TYR A 563 -2.86 -6.08 -24.35
C TYR A 563 -3.86 -5.00 -23.90
N ALA A 564 -3.62 -4.29 -22.80
CA ALA A 564 -4.59 -3.34 -22.24
C ALA A 564 -4.61 -1.97 -22.95
N ASN A 565 -3.54 -1.61 -23.67
CA ASN A 565 -3.45 -0.30 -24.32
C ASN A 565 -3.27 -0.37 -25.84
N LYS A 566 -3.25 -1.58 -26.43
CA LYS A 566 -3.16 -1.79 -27.89
C LYS A 566 -4.22 -1.01 -28.68
N ASP A 567 -5.46 -0.99 -28.20
CA ASP A 567 -6.56 -0.38 -28.95
C ASP A 567 -6.49 1.14 -28.85
N TYR A 568 -5.98 1.68 -27.73
CA TYR A 568 -5.69 3.10 -27.60
C TYR A 568 -4.49 3.50 -28.46
N PHE A 569 -3.44 2.68 -28.52
CA PHE A 569 -2.32 2.87 -29.43
C PHE A 569 -2.80 3.00 -30.88
N LEU A 570 -3.58 2.03 -31.38
CA LEU A 570 -4.07 2.01 -32.76
C LEU A 570 -4.99 3.20 -33.05
N LYS A 571 -5.97 3.48 -32.16
CA LYS A 571 -6.87 4.62 -32.32
C LYS A 571 -6.12 5.96 -32.34
N SER A 572 -5.14 6.13 -31.45
CA SER A 572 -4.32 7.35 -31.39
C SER A 572 -3.42 7.48 -32.61
N LEU A 573 -2.82 6.39 -33.08
CA LEU A 573 -2.04 6.37 -34.32
C LEU A 573 -2.90 6.82 -35.50
N TYR A 574 -4.03 6.16 -35.74
CA TYR A 574 -4.91 6.47 -36.88
C TYR A 574 -5.47 7.88 -36.82
N ARG A 575 -5.81 8.37 -35.62
CA ARG A 575 -6.28 9.74 -35.40
C ARG A 575 -5.20 10.77 -35.68
N LEU A 576 -3.97 10.57 -35.21
CA LEU A 576 -2.87 11.53 -35.41
C LEU A 576 -2.30 11.49 -36.83
N THR A 577 -2.30 10.34 -37.49
CA THR A 577 -1.90 10.22 -38.90
C THR A 577 -3.02 10.58 -39.88
N ASN A 578 -4.25 10.80 -39.39
CA ASN A 578 -5.48 10.97 -40.20
C ASN A 578 -5.68 9.86 -41.25
N LEU A 579 -5.19 8.65 -40.96
CA LEU A 579 -5.22 7.52 -41.89
C LEU A 579 -5.48 6.24 -41.11
N ASP A 580 -6.68 5.69 -41.30
CA ASP A 580 -7.04 4.34 -40.86
C ASP A 580 -6.87 3.39 -42.06
N PRO A 581 -5.87 2.48 -42.03
CA PRO A 581 -5.61 1.57 -43.13
C PRO A 581 -6.79 0.70 -43.51
N ASN A 582 -7.54 0.21 -42.52
CA ASN A 582 -8.64 -0.72 -42.75
C ASN A 582 -9.81 0.00 -43.42
N LEU A 583 -10.08 1.23 -43.01
CA LEU A 583 -11.12 2.07 -43.60
C LEU A 583 -10.73 2.51 -45.02
N GLU A 584 -9.46 2.82 -45.27
CA GLU A 584 -8.95 3.20 -46.60
C GLU A 584 -9.03 2.02 -47.58
N VAL A 585 -8.62 0.83 -47.17
CA VAL A 585 -8.72 -0.39 -47.99
C VAL A 585 -10.19 -0.72 -48.29
N ALA A 586 -11.08 -0.59 -47.30
CA ALA A 586 -12.52 -0.79 -47.51
C ALA A 586 -13.11 0.25 -48.48
N ARG A 587 -12.66 1.51 -48.40
CA ARG A 587 -13.04 2.58 -49.31
C ARG A 587 -12.60 2.27 -50.75
N ARG A 588 -11.34 1.89 -50.96
CA ARG A 588 -10.80 1.48 -52.28
C ARG A 588 -11.60 0.33 -52.89
N LYS A 589 -11.85 -0.73 -52.11
CA LYS A 589 -12.69 -1.88 -52.54
C LYS A 589 -14.12 -1.47 -52.90
N LYS A 590 -14.71 -0.49 -52.21
CA LYS A 590 -16.06 0.01 -52.51
C LYS A 590 -16.09 0.78 -53.83
N TYR A 591 -15.06 1.58 -54.12
CA TYR A 591 -14.92 2.27 -55.40
C TYR A 591 -14.70 1.29 -56.55
N GLU A 592 -13.80 0.32 -56.40
CA GLU A 592 -13.59 -0.74 -57.41
C GLU A 592 -14.89 -1.51 -57.70
N LYS A 593 -15.70 -1.80 -56.68
CA LYS A 593 -17.01 -2.45 -56.86
C LYS A 593 -18.00 -1.54 -57.62
N LYS A 594 -18.03 -0.24 -57.31
CA LYS A 594 -18.89 0.73 -58.02
C LYS A 594 -18.45 0.87 -59.47
N GLU A 595 -17.15 0.99 -59.74
CA GLU A 595 -16.61 1.07 -61.09
C GLU A 595 -16.93 -0.18 -61.91
N LYS A 596 -16.74 -1.38 -61.33
CA LYS A 596 -17.16 -2.64 -61.96
C LYS A 596 -18.67 -2.74 -62.22
N GLN A 597 -19.50 -2.02 -61.45
CA GLN A 597 -20.94 -1.92 -61.69
C GLN A 597 -21.27 -0.87 -62.77
N HIS A 598 -20.53 0.24 -62.85
CA HIS A 598 -20.67 1.25 -63.90
C HIS A 598 -20.21 0.69 -65.27
N LEU A 599 -19.09 -0.04 -65.32
CA LEU A 599 -18.63 -0.74 -66.52
C LEU A 599 -19.62 -1.81 -67.01
N LYS A 600 -20.39 -2.43 -66.10
CA LYS A 600 -21.43 -3.41 -66.45
C LYS A 600 -22.76 -2.81 -66.89
N LYS A 601 -22.98 -1.51 -66.67
CA LYS A 601 -24.22 -0.79 -67.05
C LYS A 601 -24.05 0.16 -68.24
N GLY A 602 -22.82 0.37 -68.72
CA GLY A 602 -22.53 1.20 -69.88
C GLY A 602 -22.32 0.36 -71.14
N ASP A 603 -23.40 0.07 -71.85
CA ASP A 603 -23.35 -0.14 -73.31
C ASP A 603 -24.59 0.48 -73.97
N HIS A 604 -24.38 1.09 -75.13
CA HIS A 604 -25.23 1.99 -75.92
C HIS A 604 -25.29 3.48 -75.54
N THR A 605 -24.28 4.26 -75.96
CA THR A 605 -24.39 5.26 -77.06
C THR A 605 -23.06 6.00 -77.30
N THR A 606 -22.86 6.40 -78.57
CA THR A 606 -21.62 6.81 -79.24
C THR A 606 -21.00 8.17 -78.85
N ALA A 607 -19.66 8.15 -78.78
CA ALA A 607 -18.64 9.19 -79.06
C ALA A 607 -18.99 10.69 -79.02
N ASN A 608 -18.26 11.45 -78.17
CA ASN A 608 -17.40 12.58 -78.57
C ASN A 608 -16.60 13.17 -77.38
N GLY A 609 -15.30 13.40 -77.59
CA GLY A 609 -14.55 14.52 -76.98
C GLY A 609 -13.90 14.33 -75.59
N LEU A 610 -12.57 14.42 -75.58
CA LEU A 610 -11.64 14.81 -74.49
C LEU A 610 -11.63 14.02 -73.17
N GLY A 611 -10.56 13.24 -72.97
CA GLY A 611 -9.76 13.31 -71.74
C GLY A 611 -10.28 12.69 -70.43
N ILE A 612 -11.39 11.95 -70.41
CA ILE A 612 -12.00 11.48 -69.13
C ILE A 612 -11.29 10.23 -68.55
N GLY A 613 -10.54 9.47 -69.36
CA GLY A 613 -9.88 8.23 -68.92
C GLY A 613 -8.75 8.44 -67.90
N GLU A 614 -7.91 9.45 -68.09
CA GLU A 614 -6.78 9.73 -67.18
C GLU A 614 -7.21 10.44 -65.90
N THR A 615 -8.21 11.33 -65.98
CA THR A 615 -8.71 12.07 -64.81
C THR A 615 -9.39 11.14 -63.80
N THR A 616 -10.07 10.10 -64.29
CA THR A 616 -10.75 9.13 -63.42
C THR A 616 -9.74 8.22 -62.70
N LEU A 617 -8.63 7.85 -63.35
CA LEU A 617 -7.55 7.06 -62.72
C LEU A 617 -6.76 7.87 -61.67
N GLN A 618 -6.52 9.17 -61.93
CA GLN A 618 -5.91 10.08 -60.96
C GLN A 618 -6.82 10.41 -59.77
N LEU A 619 -8.14 10.42 -59.95
CA LEU A 619 -9.13 10.61 -58.88
C LEU A 619 -9.28 9.37 -57.97
N VAL A 620 -8.91 8.17 -58.43
CA VAL A 620 -9.01 6.91 -57.67
C VAL A 620 -7.87 6.74 -56.66
N THR A 621 -6.70 7.31 -56.94
CA THR A 621 -5.58 7.35 -55.98
C THR A 621 -5.44 8.75 -55.39
N LYS A 622 -6.23 9.07 -54.36
CA LYS A 622 -5.82 10.13 -53.45
C LYS A 622 -4.47 9.70 -52.88
N GLN A 623 -3.38 10.34 -53.33
CA GLN A 623 -2.03 10.08 -52.82
C GLN A 623 -2.10 10.21 -51.29
N THR A 624 -1.66 9.17 -50.60
CA THR A 624 -1.61 9.21 -49.13
C THR A 624 -0.70 10.37 -48.71
N ASP A 625 -1.12 11.12 -47.68
CA ASP A 625 -0.43 12.35 -47.23
C ASP A 625 1.04 12.10 -46.81
N PHE A 626 1.40 10.83 -46.56
CA PHE A 626 2.75 10.40 -46.27
C PHE A 626 3.03 9.01 -46.84
N GLN A 627 4.33 8.69 -46.94
CA GLN A 627 4.84 7.45 -47.54
C GLN A 627 5.70 6.64 -46.56
N ALA A 628 6.14 7.24 -45.46
CA ALA A 628 6.83 6.53 -44.38
C ALA A 628 6.26 6.92 -43.01
N LEU A 629 6.08 5.92 -42.15
CA LEU A 629 5.71 6.05 -40.75
C LEU A 629 6.89 5.61 -39.89
N VAL A 630 7.45 6.53 -39.11
CA VAL A 630 8.46 6.22 -38.10
C VAL A 630 7.78 6.12 -36.75
N VAL A 631 7.90 4.97 -36.09
CA VAL A 631 7.41 4.75 -34.72
C VAL A 631 8.58 4.90 -33.76
N ASP A 632 8.55 5.95 -32.95
CA ASP A 632 9.52 6.18 -31.88
C ASP A 632 9.21 5.23 -30.70
N CYS A 633 10.09 4.26 -30.49
CA CYS A 633 9.98 3.24 -29.45
C CYS A 633 10.80 3.57 -28.19
N SER A 634 11.35 4.79 -28.07
CA SER A 634 12.16 5.21 -26.92
C SER A 634 11.47 4.98 -25.58
N SER A 635 10.17 5.30 -25.50
CA SER A 635 9.34 5.15 -24.29
C SER A 635 8.66 3.77 -24.15
N ILE A 636 8.82 2.87 -25.12
CA ILE A 636 8.28 1.52 -25.06
C ILE A 636 9.25 0.64 -24.27
N LEU A 637 8.99 0.48 -22.96
CA LEU A 637 9.89 -0.27 -22.07
C LEU A 637 9.87 -1.78 -22.29
N PHE A 638 8.70 -2.34 -22.61
CA PHE A 638 8.52 -3.76 -22.91
C PHE A 638 7.36 -3.98 -23.87
N LEU A 639 7.34 -5.16 -24.50
CA LEU A 639 6.24 -5.66 -25.32
C LEU A 639 5.76 -7.01 -24.78
N ASP A 640 4.45 -7.19 -24.67
CA ASP A 640 3.86 -8.52 -24.54
C ASP A 640 3.60 -9.15 -25.92
N THR A 641 3.06 -10.37 -25.95
CA THR A 641 2.71 -11.06 -27.19
C THR A 641 1.74 -10.24 -28.05
N THR A 642 0.80 -9.55 -27.41
CA THR A 642 -0.21 -8.74 -28.09
C THR A 642 0.41 -7.49 -28.72
N GLY A 643 1.29 -6.78 -28.01
CA GLY A 643 2.00 -5.61 -28.51
C GLY A 643 2.90 -5.93 -29.70
N VAL A 644 3.59 -7.09 -29.69
CA VAL A 644 4.34 -7.55 -30.87
C VAL A 644 3.40 -7.81 -32.05
N ASN A 645 2.26 -8.47 -31.82
CA ASN A 645 1.28 -8.72 -32.88
C ASN A 645 0.67 -7.43 -33.42
N THR A 646 0.41 -6.44 -32.57
CA THR A 646 -0.08 -5.12 -32.98
C THR A 646 0.92 -4.40 -33.89
N LEU A 647 2.22 -4.44 -33.58
CA LEU A 647 3.23 -3.87 -34.47
C LEU A 647 3.30 -4.61 -35.81
N LYS A 648 3.13 -5.94 -35.82
CA LYS A 648 3.05 -6.71 -37.08
C LYS A 648 1.81 -6.39 -37.89
N GLU A 649 0.68 -6.19 -37.23
CA GLU A 649 -0.58 -5.79 -37.85
C GLU A 649 -0.40 -4.45 -38.55
N ILE A 650 0.16 -3.45 -37.88
CA ILE A 650 0.49 -2.14 -38.47
C ILE A 650 1.41 -2.29 -39.67
N LEU A 651 2.48 -3.09 -39.55
CA LEU A 651 3.41 -3.33 -40.65
C LEU A 651 2.69 -3.92 -41.88
N LYS A 652 1.75 -4.86 -41.66
CA LYS A 652 0.97 -5.48 -42.74
C LYS A 652 -0.03 -4.50 -43.34
N ASP A 653 -0.76 -3.78 -42.51
CA ASP A 653 -1.86 -2.90 -42.90
C ASP A 653 -1.37 -1.68 -43.68
N TYR A 654 -0.28 -1.04 -43.23
CA TYR A 654 0.33 0.08 -43.94
C TYR A 654 1.08 -0.36 -45.21
N LYS A 655 1.64 -1.58 -45.24
CA LYS A 655 2.26 -2.13 -46.46
C LYS A 655 1.27 -2.27 -47.62
N VAL A 656 0.00 -2.58 -47.35
CA VAL A 656 -1.07 -2.63 -48.37
C VAL A 656 -1.31 -1.25 -49.01
N LEU A 657 -0.97 -0.17 -48.30
CA LEU A 657 -1.09 1.20 -48.78
C LEU A 657 0.22 1.77 -49.36
N ASN A 658 1.26 0.95 -49.53
CA ASN A 658 2.61 1.38 -49.93
C ASN A 658 3.24 2.40 -48.97
N ILE A 659 2.94 2.29 -47.68
CA ILE A 659 3.59 3.09 -46.63
C ILE A 659 4.61 2.20 -45.89
N SER A 660 5.87 2.63 -45.85
CA SER A 660 6.91 1.94 -45.08
C SER A 660 6.78 2.25 -43.58
N VAL A 661 6.89 1.23 -42.73
CA VAL A 661 6.85 1.39 -41.27
C VAL A 661 8.25 1.10 -40.71
N LEU A 662 8.84 2.08 -40.04
CA LEU A 662 10.18 2.02 -39.47
C LEU A 662 10.11 2.17 -37.96
N LEU A 663 10.88 1.37 -37.22
CA LEU A 663 11.01 1.47 -35.77
C LEU A 663 12.30 2.19 -35.41
N ALA A 664 12.22 3.22 -34.57
CA ALA A 664 13.38 3.95 -34.06
C ALA A 664 13.51 3.77 -32.53
N CYS A 665 14.74 3.88 -32.02
CA CYS A 665 15.05 3.97 -30.58
C CYS A 665 14.57 2.77 -29.72
N CYS A 666 14.46 1.56 -30.28
CA CYS A 666 14.03 0.40 -29.49
C CYS A 666 15.08 -0.02 -28.45
N ASN A 667 14.65 -0.25 -27.21
CA ASN A 667 15.53 -0.81 -26.19
C ASN A 667 15.89 -2.30 -26.48
N PRO A 668 16.95 -2.85 -25.87
CA PRO A 668 17.37 -4.24 -26.13
C PRO A 668 16.33 -5.31 -25.79
N SER A 669 15.50 -5.10 -24.76
CA SER A 669 14.44 -6.02 -24.34
C SER A 669 13.28 -6.07 -25.35
N VAL A 670 12.93 -4.92 -25.93
CA VAL A 670 11.95 -4.78 -27.01
C VAL A 670 12.45 -5.47 -28.26
N ILE A 671 13.71 -5.23 -28.66
CA ILE A 671 14.34 -5.91 -29.81
C ILE A 671 14.30 -7.43 -29.62
N ASP A 672 14.66 -7.92 -28.43
CA ASP A 672 14.61 -9.36 -28.12
C ASP A 672 13.19 -9.93 -28.21
N SER A 673 12.18 -9.15 -27.84
CA SER A 673 10.77 -9.54 -27.91
C SER A 673 10.26 -9.57 -29.34
N LEU A 674 10.63 -8.58 -30.17
CA LEU A 674 10.34 -8.53 -31.61
C LEU A 674 11.02 -9.70 -32.36
N LYS A 675 12.27 -10.02 -32.01
CA LYS A 675 13.00 -11.17 -32.57
C LYS A 675 12.31 -12.49 -32.25
N ARG A 676 12.02 -12.76 -30.96
CA ARG A 676 11.29 -13.97 -30.54
C ARG A 676 9.90 -14.05 -31.14
N GLY A 677 9.25 -12.91 -31.27
CA GLY A 677 7.93 -12.81 -31.87
C GLY A 677 7.95 -12.93 -33.38
N GLY A 678 9.09 -12.98 -34.06
CA GLY A 678 9.19 -13.11 -35.52
C GLY A 678 8.70 -11.88 -36.27
N TYR A 679 8.93 -10.67 -35.73
CA TYR A 679 8.63 -9.40 -36.42
C TYR A 679 9.47 -9.23 -37.69
N PHE A 680 10.74 -9.66 -37.66
CA PHE A 680 11.72 -9.46 -38.74
C PHE A 680 11.81 -10.63 -39.75
N GLY A 681 10.87 -11.58 -39.75
CA GLY A 681 10.92 -12.78 -40.61
C GLY A 681 11.79 -13.92 -40.06
N LYS A 682 11.96 -15.00 -40.85
CA LYS A 682 12.57 -16.27 -40.40
C LYS A 682 14.10 -16.20 -40.17
N ASP A 683 14.80 -15.25 -40.81
CA ASP A 683 16.27 -15.12 -40.73
C ASP A 683 16.75 -13.72 -40.30
N PHE A 684 15.85 -12.87 -39.78
CA PHE A 684 16.13 -11.45 -39.47
C PHE A 684 16.60 -10.61 -40.67
N GLY A 685 16.44 -11.09 -41.91
CA GLY A 685 16.92 -10.41 -43.12
C GLY A 685 16.38 -8.98 -43.28
N ASN A 686 15.14 -8.73 -42.83
CA ASN A 686 14.52 -7.41 -42.94
C ASN A 686 14.83 -6.49 -41.75
N MET A 687 15.65 -6.93 -40.78
CA MET A 687 15.93 -6.15 -39.57
C MET A 687 16.66 -4.84 -39.87
N GLN A 688 17.54 -4.85 -40.88
CA GLN A 688 18.34 -3.68 -41.27
C GLN A 688 17.51 -2.58 -41.93
N GLU A 689 16.40 -2.93 -42.56
CA GLU A 689 15.51 -1.98 -43.26
C GLU A 689 14.41 -1.42 -42.35
N MET A 690 14.18 -2.05 -41.18
CA MET A 690 13.04 -1.75 -40.31
C MET A 690 13.42 -1.18 -38.95
N LEU A 691 14.67 -1.29 -38.50
CA LEU A 691 15.09 -0.90 -37.16
C LEU A 691 16.26 0.09 -37.18
N PHE A 692 16.08 1.23 -36.50
CA PHE A 692 17.06 2.30 -36.43
C PHE A 692 17.34 2.72 -34.98
N TYR A 693 18.57 3.18 -34.72
CA TYR A 693 19.00 3.60 -33.37
C TYR A 693 18.50 4.99 -32.99
N SER A 694 18.37 5.89 -33.96
CA SER A 694 17.86 7.25 -33.79
C SER A 694 16.70 7.51 -34.73
N ILE A 695 15.83 8.46 -34.36
CA ILE A 695 14.74 8.94 -35.22
C ILE A 695 15.33 9.55 -36.50
N HIS A 696 16.42 10.32 -36.37
CA HIS A 696 17.07 10.98 -37.50
C HIS A 696 17.53 9.99 -38.57
N ASN A 697 18.15 8.87 -38.18
CA ASN A 697 18.61 7.85 -39.13
C ASN A 697 17.44 7.17 -39.85
N ALA A 698 16.32 6.92 -39.16
CA ALA A 698 15.11 6.39 -39.78
C ALA A 698 14.50 7.38 -40.79
N VAL A 699 14.50 8.67 -40.45
CA VAL A 699 13.99 9.73 -41.33
C VAL A 699 14.89 9.91 -42.55
N GLN A 700 16.22 9.90 -42.39
CA GLN A 700 17.17 9.93 -43.50
C GLN A 700 16.97 8.72 -44.43
N PHE A 701 16.91 7.50 -43.89
CA PHE A 701 16.62 6.30 -44.69
C PHE A 701 15.30 6.41 -45.48
N ALA A 702 14.24 6.95 -44.86
CA ALA A 702 12.96 7.18 -45.52
C ALA A 702 13.02 8.26 -46.62
N LYS A 703 13.94 9.23 -46.52
CA LYS A 703 14.22 10.21 -47.57
C LYS A 703 15.04 9.58 -48.71
N ASP A 704 16.07 8.81 -48.36
CA ASP A 704 17.03 8.21 -49.30
C ASP A 704 16.40 7.12 -50.19
N GLN A 705 15.49 6.30 -49.66
CA GLN A 705 14.76 5.29 -50.44
C GLN A 705 13.98 5.87 -51.64
N LYS A 706 13.82 7.19 -51.73
CA LYS A 706 13.17 7.88 -52.86
C LYS A 706 14.15 8.49 -53.86
N CYS A 707 15.45 8.55 -53.55
CA CYS A 707 16.46 9.08 -54.47
C CYS A 707 17.02 8.04 -55.44
N ALA A 708 16.62 6.76 -55.35
CA ALA A 708 16.90 5.77 -56.38
C ALA A 708 15.81 5.82 -57.46
N PRO A 709 16.10 6.22 -58.72
CA PRO A 709 15.13 6.13 -59.79
C PRO A 709 14.81 4.66 -60.08
N GLU A 710 13.51 4.31 -60.16
CA GLU A 710 13.04 3.05 -60.73
C GLU A 710 13.58 2.91 -62.16
N GLN A 711 14.66 2.17 -62.37
CA GLN A 711 15.00 1.64 -63.68
C GLN A 711 13.99 0.53 -64.00
N LEU A 712 12.95 0.90 -64.74
CA LEU A 712 12.13 -0.03 -65.50
C LEU A 712 13.06 -0.92 -66.36
N PRO A 713 12.99 -2.26 -66.27
CA PRO A 713 13.65 -3.09 -67.26
C PRO A 713 12.91 -2.91 -68.60
N LEU A 714 13.60 -2.34 -69.58
CA LEU A 714 13.22 -2.39 -70.98
C LEU A 714 13.13 -3.87 -71.38
N VAL A 715 11.91 -4.36 -71.54
CA VAL A 715 11.63 -5.60 -72.26
C VAL A 715 11.85 -5.29 -73.74
N GLU A 716 13.06 -5.55 -74.24
CA GLU A 716 13.31 -5.63 -75.68
C GLU A 716 12.66 -6.91 -76.23
N TYR A 717 11.79 -6.72 -77.21
CA TYR A 717 11.28 -7.77 -78.09
C TYR A 717 12.44 -8.42 -78.85
N LYS A 718 12.53 -9.75 -78.78
CA LYS A 718 12.96 -10.61 -79.89
C LYS A 718 12.26 -11.96 -79.82
#